data_AF-A0A366R5J4-F1
#
_entry.id   AF-A0A366R5J4-F1
#
_cell.length_a   1.000
_cell.length_b   1.000
_cell.length_c   1.000
_cell.angle_alpha   90.00
_cell.angle_beta   90.00
_cell.angle_gamma   90.00
#
_symmetry.space_group_name_H-M   'P 1'
#
loop_
_entity.id
_entity.type
_entity.pdbx_description
1 polymer ?
#
loop_
_entity_poly.entity_id
_entity_poly.type
_entity_poly.pdbx_seq_one_letter_code
_entity_poly.pdbx_strand_id
1 'polypeptide(L)'
;MARRKSKKGTNPGQEPEITMSIKQYGPKEACMRLEEEGYHPLVTTKSVRQILEDFKAKRDENEGRATSPEAFINDNQGRPTHFQGTYVDSGNLVIDMTGYIMTKKASMYVTKDATPLVGVFDGDQTFGLTIGKMMASQGMKQLENFAVDKNQKLWAKLARGIAIWNFLDAGFHGEMTGSAVFICVHPTGSMAQLKKGNERSAKIISDEAACRENILKLVVAIRQYHGMTHPDDYNDQGENNQMVHIANSYHCPKDIVKMAQAIPADGDILTAFAEAVDPEPTQDYYMSKQVALLQTMKLLTAIAQRSNLIEVLHFHKTPLLDRKLIAIILRACPHVKMLGIYECPLLHLGDVVFLLDLIREVNMERDRQSLPRVESLDFYPRYHAGMPYETPNEFETYGFSWMPKDNDMAQRGVLAIVMLAVLKSRHMKVKLLMDRDAAFMTYLLNLPMVPGKVCAFLDGLYRFLDLKEKRSKDENAIKQAMYDLLKAVRSGLQPLKRDWVKYYIHKMGESFAFCCSCGYEFLPEFFDNGEIGHRPERRICSACILRGQLDSEEDHLKQQTMNIMAGFYPEWRPNAFNVNAPLLEQGHDLAHFKTAKAEADPNPQIILPNGEIYWEQREEPLLRNHKFHFDSVQGLPTLATLLNATVEQQLDARDAALFVDARRTLSLVWRLCYPGVLLIKPPPTLAGMISARGCPDHYDEDQGPRFSRKPKDNQGIRLTHTFTSAIDQYNHSLGEPFKMEVFDFDEEAQPKNYWTPDGEVSEGFW
;
A
#
# COMPACT_ATOMS: atom_id res chain seq x y z
N MET A 1 -4.71 -84.63 -17.78
CA MET A 1 -3.23 -84.61 -17.95
C MET A 1 -2.89 -84.72 -19.43
N ALA A 2 -2.50 -83.62 -20.07
CA ALA A 2 -1.85 -83.63 -21.38
C ALA A 2 -1.04 -82.33 -21.57
N ARG A 3 0.29 -82.48 -21.63
CA ARG A 3 1.25 -81.43 -21.97
C ARG A 3 1.24 -81.19 -23.49
N ARG A 4 1.27 -79.93 -23.93
CA ARG A 4 1.77 -79.54 -25.26
C ARG A 4 2.62 -78.26 -25.17
N LYS A 5 3.77 -78.30 -25.82
CA LYS A 5 4.82 -77.26 -25.90
C LYS A 5 4.58 -76.30 -27.09
N SER A 6 5.29 -75.17 -27.02
CA SER A 6 5.64 -74.16 -28.05
C SER A 6 4.61 -73.02 -28.22
N LYS A 7 4.98 -71.75 -28.40
CA LYS A 7 6.21 -71.14 -28.95
C LYS A 7 6.63 -69.88 -28.18
N LYS A 8 7.94 -69.67 -28.07
CA LYS A 8 8.58 -68.36 -27.84
C LYS A 8 8.25 -67.44 -29.01
N GLY A 9 7.61 -66.30 -28.72
CA GLY A 9 7.57 -65.13 -29.58
C GLY A 9 8.27 -63.99 -28.85
N THR A 10 9.47 -63.66 -29.29
CA THR A 10 10.10 -62.36 -29.06
C THR A 10 9.27 -61.30 -29.76
N ASN A 11 8.72 -60.34 -29.02
CA ASN A 11 8.45 -59.01 -29.56
C ASN A 11 9.29 -58.01 -28.75
N PRO A 12 10.09 -57.18 -29.45
CA PRO A 12 10.97 -56.21 -28.84
C PRO A 12 10.16 -55.06 -28.22
N GLY A 13 10.78 -54.39 -27.25
CA GLY A 13 10.25 -53.17 -26.67
C GLY A 13 9.84 -52.18 -27.75
N GLN A 14 8.58 -51.78 -27.67
CA GLN A 14 8.17 -50.43 -27.97
C GLN A 14 7.40 -50.00 -26.73
N GLU A 15 8.12 -49.42 -25.77
CA GLU A 15 7.53 -48.35 -24.99
C GLU A 15 6.92 -47.37 -26.01
N PRO A 16 5.69 -46.88 -25.80
CA PRO A 16 5.19 -45.83 -26.66
C PRO A 16 6.13 -44.65 -26.51
N GLU A 17 6.91 -44.38 -27.57
CA GLU A 17 7.52 -43.08 -27.81
C GLU A 17 6.36 -42.08 -27.81
N ILE A 18 6.09 -41.49 -26.64
CA ILE A 18 5.36 -40.25 -26.55
C ILE A 18 6.30 -39.26 -27.23
N THR A 19 6.10 -39.02 -28.53
CA THR A 19 6.58 -37.81 -29.19
C THR A 19 6.04 -36.64 -28.37
N MET A 20 6.83 -36.16 -27.40
CA MET A 20 6.48 -34.99 -26.63
C MET A 20 6.52 -33.81 -27.60
N SER A 21 5.35 -33.40 -28.09
CA SER A 21 5.16 -32.19 -28.89
C SER A 21 5.50 -30.91 -28.10
N ILE A 22 5.71 -31.04 -26.79
CA ILE A 22 6.00 -29.96 -25.87
C ILE A 22 7.52 -29.83 -25.69
N LYS A 23 8.07 -28.66 -26.05
CA LYS A 23 9.50 -28.35 -25.94
C LYS A 23 9.92 -28.28 -24.46
N GLN A 24 11.15 -28.69 -24.19
CA GLN A 24 11.77 -28.45 -22.89
C GLN A 24 11.77 -26.95 -22.60
N TYR A 25 11.31 -26.59 -21.40
CA TYR A 25 11.29 -25.23 -20.92
C TYR A 25 11.39 -25.22 -19.40
N GLY A 26 12.40 -24.54 -18.88
CA GLY A 26 12.68 -24.40 -17.46
C GLY A 26 13.30 -23.04 -17.15
N PRO A 27 13.94 -22.88 -15.97
CA PRO A 27 14.45 -21.58 -15.54
C PRO A 27 15.48 -20.98 -16.50
N LYS A 28 16.32 -21.81 -17.12
CA LYS A 28 17.37 -21.36 -18.04
C LYS A 28 16.77 -20.83 -19.34
N GLU A 29 15.85 -21.59 -19.93
CA GLU A 29 15.18 -21.24 -21.18
C GLU A 29 14.32 -19.97 -21.01
N ALA A 30 13.65 -19.82 -19.86
CA ALA A 30 12.91 -18.61 -19.51
C ALA A 30 13.80 -17.36 -19.43
N CYS A 31 15.00 -17.50 -18.85
CA CYS A 31 15.98 -16.42 -18.77
C CYS A 31 16.53 -16.04 -20.15
N MET A 32 16.94 -17.03 -20.96
CA MET A 32 17.41 -16.80 -22.33
C MET A 32 16.36 -16.07 -23.17
N ARG A 33 15.09 -16.49 -23.08
CA ARG A 33 14.00 -15.82 -23.77
C ARG A 33 13.88 -14.35 -23.34
N LEU A 34 14.00 -14.08 -22.03
CA LEU A 34 13.89 -12.72 -21.52
C LEU A 34 15.07 -11.83 -21.98
N GLU A 35 16.26 -12.40 -22.13
CA GLU A 35 17.44 -11.72 -22.69
C GLU A 35 17.29 -11.42 -24.18
N GLU A 36 16.75 -12.38 -24.95
CA GLU A 36 16.60 -12.28 -26.40
C GLU A 36 15.42 -11.40 -26.82
N GLU A 37 14.26 -11.56 -26.17
CA GLU A 37 13.00 -10.92 -26.58
C GLU A 37 12.66 -9.68 -25.73
N GLY A 38 13.24 -9.55 -24.54
CA GLY A 38 12.89 -8.50 -23.58
C GLY A 38 11.54 -8.72 -22.90
N TYR A 39 11.04 -7.66 -22.25
CA TYR A 39 9.72 -7.66 -21.61
C TYR A 39 8.61 -7.30 -22.61
N HIS A 40 7.39 -7.75 -22.30
CA HIS A 40 6.19 -7.34 -23.01
C HIS A 40 6.06 -5.78 -23.09
N PRO A 41 5.71 -5.20 -24.25
CA PRO A 41 5.70 -3.74 -24.45
C PRO A 41 4.77 -2.95 -23.53
N LEU A 42 3.71 -3.59 -23.02
CA LEU A 42 2.79 -2.99 -22.05
C LEU A 42 3.41 -2.88 -20.65
N VAL A 43 4.44 -3.66 -20.35
CA VAL A 43 5.14 -3.62 -19.05
C VAL A 43 6.18 -2.53 -19.06
N THR A 44 7.11 -2.58 -20.01
CA THR A 44 8.19 -1.61 -20.15
C THR A 44 8.83 -1.70 -21.53
N THR A 45 9.52 -0.63 -21.93
CA THR A 45 10.41 -0.62 -23.11
C THR A 45 11.87 -0.73 -22.72
N LYS A 46 12.17 -0.72 -21.41
CA LYS A 46 13.52 -0.88 -20.90
C LYS A 46 13.99 -2.32 -21.11
N SER A 47 15.28 -2.47 -21.44
CA SER A 47 15.91 -3.80 -21.47
C SER A 47 15.98 -4.39 -20.07
N VAL A 48 16.22 -5.71 -19.99
CA VAL A 48 16.47 -6.40 -18.71
C VAL A 48 17.58 -5.72 -17.94
N ARG A 49 18.69 -5.43 -18.62
CA ARG A 49 19.84 -4.73 -18.04
C ARG A 49 19.47 -3.36 -17.45
N GLN A 50 18.70 -2.55 -18.18
CA GLN A 50 18.26 -1.24 -17.69
C GLN A 50 17.39 -1.34 -16.44
N ILE A 51 16.51 -2.35 -16.35
CA ILE A 51 15.70 -2.59 -15.15
C ILE A 51 16.58 -2.97 -13.95
N LEU A 52 17.64 -3.76 -14.17
CA LEU A 52 18.59 -4.12 -13.12
C LEU A 52 19.46 -2.92 -12.70
N GLU A 53 19.88 -2.09 -13.65
CA GLU A 53 20.62 -0.83 -13.39
C GLU A 53 19.76 0.17 -12.61
N ASP A 54 18.48 0.34 -12.96
CA ASP A 54 17.53 1.16 -12.19
C ASP A 54 17.38 0.65 -10.75
N PHE A 55 17.32 -0.67 -10.57
CA PHE A 55 17.23 -1.26 -9.22
C PHE A 55 18.51 -1.02 -8.42
N LYS A 56 19.67 -1.20 -9.05
CA LYS A 56 20.98 -0.90 -8.44
C LYS A 56 21.07 0.56 -8.01
N ALA A 57 20.66 1.50 -8.86
CA ALA A 57 20.65 2.92 -8.53
C ALA A 57 19.79 3.24 -7.28
N LYS A 58 18.61 2.62 -7.16
CA LYS A 58 17.74 2.78 -5.97
C LYS A 58 18.36 2.20 -4.71
N ARG A 59 19.04 1.04 -4.82
CA ARG A 59 19.82 0.48 -3.72
C ARG A 59 20.94 1.41 -3.31
N ASP A 60 21.73 1.90 -4.26
CA ASP A 60 22.88 2.77 -3.99
C ASP A 60 22.42 4.08 -3.33
N GLU A 61 21.30 4.64 -3.80
CA GLU A 61 20.64 5.76 -3.12
C GLU A 61 20.20 5.38 -1.70
N ASN A 62 19.64 4.18 -1.51
CA ASN A 62 19.24 3.68 -0.20
C ASN A 62 20.42 3.46 0.76
N GLU A 63 21.62 3.14 0.27
CA GLU A 63 22.86 3.04 1.04
C GLU A 63 23.39 4.41 1.50
N GLY A 64 22.93 5.51 0.88
CA GLY A 64 23.23 6.87 1.33
C GLY A 64 22.54 7.28 2.64
N ARG A 65 21.83 6.36 3.32
CA ARG A 65 21.14 6.58 4.58
C ARG A 65 22.12 7.08 5.66
N ALA A 66 21.67 7.97 6.52
CA ALA A 66 22.51 8.50 7.60
C ALA A 66 22.95 7.38 8.55
N THR A 67 24.20 7.38 9.02
CA THR A 67 24.73 6.28 9.84
C THR A 67 24.21 6.26 11.28
N SER A 68 23.60 7.36 11.74
CA SER A 68 23.04 7.48 13.09
C SER A 68 21.97 8.57 13.15
N PRO A 69 21.15 8.62 14.22
CA PRO A 69 20.20 9.71 14.46
C PRO A 69 20.89 11.09 14.49
N GLU A 70 22.07 11.18 15.10
CA GLU A 70 22.82 12.43 15.20
C GLU A 70 23.30 12.91 13.82
N ALA A 71 23.77 12.00 12.96
CA ALA A 71 24.14 12.33 11.59
C ALA A 71 22.92 12.79 10.78
N PHE A 72 21.77 12.15 10.97
CA PHE A 72 20.52 12.56 10.34
C PHE A 72 20.12 13.99 10.75
N ILE A 73 20.15 14.30 12.05
CA ILE A 73 19.74 15.62 12.55
C ILE A 73 20.75 16.70 12.22
N ASN A 74 22.04 16.47 12.52
CA ASN A 74 23.07 17.51 12.45
C ASN A 74 23.64 17.68 11.05
N ASP A 75 24.02 16.58 10.40
CA ASP A 75 24.73 16.64 9.11
C ASP A 75 23.74 16.80 7.95
N ASN A 76 22.62 16.07 8.03
CA ASN A 76 21.59 16.08 6.98
C ASN A 76 20.41 17.02 7.29
N GLN A 77 20.49 17.78 8.40
CA GLN A 77 19.46 18.74 8.79
C GLN A 77 18.06 18.11 8.88
N GLY A 78 17.98 16.84 9.29
CA GLY A 78 16.73 16.08 9.37
C GLY A 78 16.08 15.77 8.03
N ARG A 79 16.82 15.85 6.91
CA ARG A 79 16.33 15.45 5.59
C ARG A 79 16.76 14.01 5.29
N PRO A 80 15.85 13.16 4.81
CA PRO A 80 16.21 11.80 4.44
C PRO A 80 17.13 11.81 3.22
N THR A 81 18.21 11.05 3.29
CA THR A 81 19.21 10.91 2.21
C THR A 81 19.08 9.59 1.44
N HIS A 82 18.18 8.72 1.89
CA HIS A 82 17.93 7.41 1.29
C HIS A 82 16.73 7.45 0.34
N PHE A 83 16.58 6.41 -0.48
CA PHE A 83 15.47 6.27 -1.43
C PHE A 83 14.09 6.39 -0.76
N GLN A 84 13.34 7.44 -1.11
CA GLN A 84 12.02 7.72 -0.53
C GLN A 84 10.84 7.11 -1.28
N GLY A 85 11.04 6.67 -2.53
CA GLY A 85 9.93 6.20 -3.38
C GLY A 85 8.81 7.25 -3.57
N THR A 86 9.14 8.54 -3.61
CA THR A 86 8.19 9.62 -3.86
C THR A 86 7.79 9.65 -5.34
N TYR A 87 6.48 9.75 -5.61
CA TYR A 87 5.99 9.79 -7.00
C TYR A 87 5.87 11.22 -7.53
N VAL A 88 5.26 12.09 -6.72
CA VAL A 88 5.01 13.49 -7.06
C VAL A 88 5.46 14.39 -5.91
N ASP A 89 6.33 15.35 -6.22
CA ASP A 89 6.61 16.50 -5.36
C ASP A 89 5.54 17.57 -5.58
N SER A 90 4.52 17.52 -4.74
CA SER A 90 3.36 18.39 -4.85
C SER A 90 3.60 19.82 -4.38
N GLY A 91 4.76 20.12 -3.77
CA GLY A 91 5.15 21.49 -3.43
C GLY A 91 5.15 22.40 -4.66
N ASN A 92 5.51 21.86 -5.82
CA ASN A 92 5.49 22.56 -7.11
C ASN A 92 4.08 22.97 -7.56
N LEU A 93 3.02 22.30 -7.09
CA LEU A 93 1.64 22.60 -7.48
C LEU A 93 1.03 23.77 -6.70
N VAL A 94 1.63 24.18 -5.57
CA VAL A 94 1.10 25.19 -4.65
C VAL A 94 2.04 26.41 -4.55
N ILE A 95 2.61 26.85 -5.67
CA ILE A 95 3.52 28.01 -5.71
C ILE A 95 2.80 29.35 -5.46
N ASP A 96 3.46 30.32 -4.84
CA ASP A 96 2.85 31.64 -4.63
C ASP A 96 2.56 32.36 -5.96
N MET A 97 1.27 32.51 -6.28
CA MET A 97 0.79 33.16 -7.51
C MET A 97 0.71 34.70 -7.38
N THR A 98 0.90 35.29 -6.20
CA THR A 98 0.70 36.72 -5.97
C THR A 98 1.71 37.61 -6.72
N GLY A 99 2.94 37.13 -6.91
CA GLY A 99 3.94 37.79 -7.77
C GLY A 99 3.61 37.71 -9.27
N TYR A 100 2.66 36.86 -9.66
CA TYR A 100 2.26 36.59 -11.04
C TYR A 100 0.90 37.21 -11.40
N ILE A 101 0.36 38.09 -10.54
CA ILE A 101 -0.88 38.85 -10.79
C ILE A 101 -0.73 39.68 -12.07
N MET A 102 -1.25 39.14 -13.18
CA MET A 102 -1.29 39.76 -14.49
C MET A 102 -2.58 40.59 -14.68
N THR A 103 -3.02 41.34 -13.66
CA THR A 103 -4.22 42.21 -13.73
C THR A 103 -4.05 43.39 -14.68
N LYS A 104 -2.86 43.59 -15.25
CA LYS A 104 -2.69 44.53 -16.37
C LYS A 104 -3.26 43.88 -17.64
N LYS A 105 -4.40 44.43 -18.10
CA LYS A 105 -5.08 44.16 -19.38
C LYS A 105 -4.15 43.52 -20.42
N ALA A 106 -4.60 42.46 -21.07
CA ALA A 106 -3.91 41.75 -22.16
C ALA A 106 -3.30 42.70 -23.23
N SER A 107 -3.84 43.91 -23.39
CA SER A 107 -3.34 44.97 -24.27
C SER A 107 -1.99 45.59 -23.88
N MET A 108 -1.45 45.38 -22.67
CA MET A 108 -0.18 45.95 -22.22
C MET A 108 1.03 45.02 -22.38
N TYR A 109 0.81 43.74 -22.71
CA TYR A 109 1.87 42.76 -22.98
C TYR A 109 1.97 42.38 -24.46
N VAL A 110 1.65 43.31 -25.35
CA VAL A 110 2.34 43.36 -26.65
C VAL A 110 3.77 43.87 -26.40
N THR A 111 4.51 43.18 -25.53
CA THR A 111 5.96 43.20 -25.60
C THR A 111 6.34 42.28 -26.75
N LYS A 112 7.39 42.63 -27.49
CA LYS A 112 7.87 41.90 -28.68
C LYS A 112 8.15 40.40 -28.47
N ASP A 113 8.08 39.91 -27.23
CA ASP A 113 8.45 38.56 -26.81
C ASP A 113 7.30 37.72 -26.19
N ALA A 114 6.06 38.23 -26.13
CA ALA A 114 4.92 37.43 -25.65
C ALA A 114 4.37 36.56 -26.78
N THR A 115 4.77 35.28 -26.82
CA THR A 115 4.22 34.31 -27.77
C THR A 115 2.71 34.14 -27.56
N PRO A 116 1.89 34.13 -28.65
CA PRO A 116 0.44 33.89 -28.59
C PRO A 116 0.03 32.62 -27.80
N LEU A 117 0.95 31.67 -27.70
CA LEU A 117 0.82 30.42 -26.92
C LEU A 117 0.57 30.63 -25.42
N VAL A 118 0.96 31.76 -24.83
CA VAL A 118 0.74 32.03 -23.39
C VAL A 118 -0.76 32.18 -23.07
N GLY A 119 -1.55 32.73 -23.99
CA GLY A 119 -3.00 32.89 -23.80
C GLY A 119 -3.78 31.58 -23.84
N VAL A 120 -3.20 30.53 -24.43
CA VAL A 120 -3.81 29.19 -24.52
C VAL A 120 -3.91 28.53 -23.15
N PHE A 121 -2.98 28.83 -22.24
CA PHE A 121 -2.94 28.32 -20.86
C PHE A 121 -3.69 29.22 -19.86
N ASP A 122 -4.45 30.21 -20.32
CA ASP A 122 -5.21 31.08 -19.44
C ASP A 122 -6.41 30.32 -18.84
N GLY A 123 -6.31 29.95 -17.57
CA GLY A 123 -7.33 29.20 -16.84
C GLY A 123 -8.66 29.93 -16.67
N ASP A 124 -8.73 31.24 -16.93
CA ASP A 124 -9.98 32.00 -16.97
C ASP A 124 -10.75 31.79 -18.30
N GLN A 125 -10.10 31.20 -19.30
CA GLN A 125 -10.65 30.98 -20.65
C GLN A 125 -11.00 29.51 -20.88
N THR A 126 -11.94 29.24 -21.78
CA THR A 126 -12.38 27.87 -22.11
C THR A 126 -11.22 26.95 -22.55
N PHE A 127 -10.24 27.48 -23.29
CA PHE A 127 -9.07 26.70 -23.72
C PHE A 127 -8.19 26.29 -22.53
N GLY A 128 -7.89 27.20 -21.61
CA GLY A 128 -7.09 26.87 -20.42
C GLY A 128 -7.80 25.89 -19.49
N LEU A 129 -9.12 26.06 -19.28
CA LEU A 129 -9.95 25.08 -18.55
C LEU A 129 -9.88 23.68 -19.20
N THR A 130 -9.96 23.62 -20.53
CA THR A 130 -9.89 22.35 -21.28
C THR A 130 -8.51 21.72 -21.17
N ILE A 131 -7.43 22.50 -21.30
CA ILE A 131 -6.06 22.02 -21.19
C ILE A 131 -5.76 21.55 -19.78
N GLY A 132 -6.14 22.32 -18.76
CA GLY A 132 -5.97 21.94 -17.36
C GLY A 132 -6.67 20.61 -17.07
N LYS A 133 -7.89 20.44 -17.57
CA LYS A 133 -8.60 19.15 -17.50
C LYS A 133 -7.90 18.03 -18.25
N MET A 134 -7.43 18.26 -19.48
CA MET A 134 -6.72 17.24 -20.26
C MET A 134 -5.45 16.78 -19.55
N MET A 135 -4.63 17.71 -19.04
CA MET A 135 -3.40 17.39 -18.32
C MET A 135 -3.70 16.65 -17.01
N ALA A 136 -4.66 17.13 -16.23
CA ALA A 136 -5.07 16.46 -15.00
C ALA A 136 -5.64 15.06 -15.26
N SER A 137 -6.33 14.85 -16.39
CA SER A 137 -6.87 13.54 -16.78
C SER A 137 -5.78 12.54 -17.21
N GLN A 138 -4.55 12.99 -17.45
CA GLN A 138 -3.40 12.14 -17.79
C GLN A 138 -2.59 11.71 -16.55
N GLY A 139 -2.99 12.13 -15.36
CA GLY A 139 -2.31 11.83 -14.10
C GLY A 139 -1.54 13.02 -13.52
N MET A 140 -1.30 13.00 -12.21
CA MET A 140 -0.76 14.15 -11.49
C MET A 140 0.70 14.46 -11.82
N LYS A 141 1.49 13.46 -12.25
CA LYS A 141 2.87 13.65 -12.70
C LYS A 141 2.98 14.63 -13.87
N GLN A 142 1.99 14.66 -14.77
CA GLN A 142 1.98 15.59 -15.90
C GLN A 142 1.79 17.04 -15.45
N LEU A 143 0.95 17.26 -14.43
CA LEU A 143 0.76 18.58 -13.83
C LEU A 143 2.03 19.04 -13.11
N GLU A 144 2.64 18.17 -12.31
CA GLU A 144 3.91 18.47 -11.62
C GLU A 144 5.03 18.82 -12.61
N ASN A 145 5.23 17.99 -13.63
CA ASN A 145 6.23 18.21 -14.68
C ASN A 145 6.01 19.53 -15.44
N PHE A 146 4.77 20.03 -15.48
CA PHE A 146 4.47 21.34 -16.05
C PHE A 146 4.65 22.48 -15.05
N ALA A 147 4.49 22.22 -13.76
CA ALA A 147 4.58 23.20 -12.69
C ALA A 147 6.02 23.56 -12.27
N VAL A 148 7.03 22.80 -12.74
CA VAL A 148 8.46 23.05 -12.49
C VAL A 148 8.92 24.45 -12.91
N ASP A 149 10.01 24.92 -12.28
CA ASP A 149 10.57 26.30 -12.34
C ASP A 149 10.55 26.99 -13.71
N LYS A 150 10.87 26.27 -14.79
CA LYS A 150 10.92 26.83 -16.15
C LYS A 150 9.55 27.33 -16.65
N ASN A 151 8.46 26.83 -16.08
CA ASN A 151 7.08 27.07 -16.53
C ASN A 151 6.19 27.72 -15.46
N GLN A 152 6.72 28.18 -14.31
CA GLN A 152 5.91 28.71 -13.20
C GLN A 152 4.91 29.80 -13.62
N LYS A 153 5.28 30.68 -14.55
CA LYS A 153 4.39 31.72 -15.09
C LYS A 153 3.18 31.14 -15.85
N LEU A 154 3.40 30.07 -16.62
CA LEU A 154 2.34 29.38 -17.36
C LEU A 154 1.47 28.55 -16.41
N TRP A 155 2.11 27.87 -15.45
CA TRP A 155 1.41 27.15 -14.40
C TRP A 155 0.51 28.07 -13.59
N ALA A 156 0.99 29.22 -13.13
CA ALA A 156 0.17 30.19 -12.39
C ALA A 156 -1.06 30.68 -13.19
N LYS A 157 -0.95 30.77 -14.53
CA LYS A 157 -2.11 31.07 -15.38
C LYS A 157 -3.08 29.90 -15.51
N LEU A 158 -2.56 28.68 -15.70
CA LEU A 158 -3.37 27.48 -15.87
C LEU A 158 -4.09 27.09 -14.58
N ALA A 159 -3.40 27.19 -13.44
CA ALA A 159 -3.87 26.81 -12.12
C ALA A 159 -5.11 27.60 -11.68
N ARG A 160 -5.34 28.83 -12.19
CA ARG A 160 -6.58 29.59 -11.93
C ARG A 160 -7.84 28.88 -12.44
N GLY A 161 -7.68 28.06 -13.47
CA GLY A 161 -8.72 27.20 -14.03
C GLY A 161 -8.81 25.83 -13.38
N ILE A 162 -8.09 25.57 -12.28
CA ILE A 162 -8.05 24.28 -11.57
C ILE A 162 -8.43 24.52 -10.10
N ALA A 163 -9.34 23.74 -9.55
CA ALA A 163 -9.67 23.82 -8.13
C ALA A 163 -8.62 23.07 -7.29
N ILE A 164 -7.47 23.71 -7.08
CA ILE A 164 -6.40 23.18 -6.22
C ILE A 164 -6.72 23.55 -4.77
N TRP A 165 -7.08 22.56 -3.97
CA TRP A 165 -7.28 22.68 -2.54
C TRP A 165 -5.95 22.44 -1.80
N ASN A 166 -5.45 23.46 -1.13
CA ASN A 166 -4.31 23.33 -0.23
C ASN A 166 -4.82 22.83 1.13
N PHE A 167 -4.44 21.60 1.48
CA PHE A 167 -4.89 20.96 2.72
C PHE A 167 -4.35 21.66 3.98
N LEU A 168 -3.18 22.31 3.90
CA LEU A 168 -2.65 23.10 4.99
C LEU A 168 -3.56 24.32 5.27
N ASP A 169 -3.89 25.07 4.22
CA ASP A 169 -4.63 26.34 4.34
C ASP A 169 -6.14 26.19 4.57
N ALA A 170 -6.68 24.97 4.46
CA ALA A 170 -8.13 24.75 4.46
C ALA A 170 -8.86 25.48 3.33
N GLY A 171 -8.22 25.66 2.18
CA GLY A 171 -8.74 26.57 1.17
C GLY A 171 -8.17 26.37 -0.21
N PHE A 172 -8.81 27.02 -1.17
CA PHE A 172 -8.37 27.00 -2.56
C PHE A 172 -7.16 27.89 -2.79
N HIS A 173 -6.31 27.41 -3.69
CA HIS A 173 -5.16 28.11 -4.21
C HIS A 173 -5.61 29.07 -5.34
N GLY A 174 -5.94 30.31 -4.98
CA GLY A 174 -6.39 31.36 -5.91
C GLY A 174 -7.91 31.48 -6.08
N GLU A 175 -8.35 32.47 -6.87
CA GLU A 175 -9.76 32.65 -7.25
C GLU A 175 -10.15 31.63 -8.33
N MET A 176 -11.29 30.97 -8.13
CA MET A 176 -11.72 29.86 -8.98
C MET A 176 -12.70 30.31 -10.07
N THR A 177 -12.54 29.79 -11.29
CA THR A 177 -13.54 29.89 -12.36
C THR A 177 -13.93 28.50 -12.88
N GLY A 178 -15.20 28.10 -12.70
CA GLY A 178 -15.88 27.03 -13.46
C GLY A 178 -15.23 25.63 -13.57
N SER A 179 -14.15 25.34 -12.85
CA SER A 179 -13.30 24.16 -13.11
C SER A 179 -13.97 22.82 -12.82
N ALA A 180 -13.81 21.87 -13.75
CA ALA A 180 -14.16 20.47 -13.57
C ALA A 180 -13.05 19.63 -12.92
N VAL A 181 -11.90 20.25 -12.59
CA VAL A 181 -10.77 19.58 -11.96
C VAL A 181 -10.69 19.99 -10.49
N PHE A 182 -10.65 19.00 -9.60
CA PHE A 182 -10.43 19.19 -8.17
C PHE A 182 -9.19 18.42 -7.73
N ILE A 183 -8.22 19.11 -7.14
CA ILE A 183 -6.96 18.51 -6.67
C ILE A 183 -6.78 18.88 -5.21
N CYS A 184 -6.83 17.90 -4.31
CA CYS A 184 -6.44 18.08 -2.93
C CYS A 184 -4.95 17.77 -2.77
N VAL A 185 -4.19 18.77 -2.34
CA VAL A 185 -2.74 18.66 -2.14
C VAL A 185 -2.41 18.94 -0.68
N HIS A 186 -1.71 18.00 -0.05
CA HIS A 186 -0.98 18.26 1.18
C HIS A 186 0.49 18.50 0.82
N PRO A 187 0.93 19.76 0.65
CA PRO A 187 2.27 20.06 0.19
C PRO A 187 3.30 19.62 1.24
N THR A 188 4.35 18.94 0.77
CA THR A 188 5.55 18.70 1.57
C THR A 188 6.31 20.00 1.73
N GLY A 189 6.62 20.37 2.97
CA GLY A 189 7.35 21.59 3.27
C GLY A 189 7.96 21.54 4.66
N SER A 190 9.09 22.23 4.82
CA SER A 190 9.80 22.27 6.10
C SER A 190 9.06 23.14 7.12
N MET A 191 9.27 22.87 8.41
CA MET A 191 8.67 23.69 9.47
C MET A 191 9.06 25.18 9.36
N ALA A 192 10.27 25.48 8.88
CA ALA A 192 10.70 26.85 8.58
C ALA A 192 9.91 27.49 7.43
N GLN A 193 9.54 26.74 6.39
CA GLN A 193 8.71 27.25 5.30
C GLN A 193 7.30 27.56 5.81
N LEU A 194 6.75 26.70 6.67
CA LEU A 194 5.48 26.96 7.35
C LEU A 194 5.57 28.23 8.21
N LYS A 195 6.62 28.38 9.03
CA LYS A 195 6.82 29.56 9.90
C LYS A 195 7.06 30.87 9.14
N LYS A 196 7.61 30.82 7.93
CA LYS A 196 7.83 31.99 7.06
C LYS A 196 6.59 32.40 6.24
N GLY A 197 5.53 31.59 6.26
CA GLY A 197 4.35 31.80 5.43
C GLY A 197 3.51 33.02 5.81
N ASN A 198 2.52 33.32 4.97
CA ASN A 198 1.59 34.43 5.10
C ASN A 198 0.60 34.25 6.29
N GLU A 199 -0.42 35.11 6.41
CA GLU A 199 -1.47 35.03 7.45
C GLU A 199 -2.11 33.63 7.59
N ARG A 200 -2.11 32.81 6.53
CA ARG A 200 -2.69 31.46 6.55
C ARG A 200 -1.83 30.46 7.33
N SER A 201 -0.50 30.56 7.22
CA SER A 201 0.41 29.72 8.00
C SER A 201 0.39 30.08 9.48
N ALA A 202 0.14 31.36 9.81
CA ALA A 202 -0.08 31.79 11.19
C ALA A 202 -1.29 31.11 11.84
N LYS A 203 -2.36 30.87 11.06
CA LYS A 203 -3.54 30.14 11.55
C LYS A 203 -3.24 28.68 11.89
N ILE A 204 -2.51 27.97 11.03
CA ILE A 204 -2.12 26.57 11.30
C ILE A 204 -1.27 26.50 12.56
N ILE A 205 -0.29 27.39 12.71
CA ILE A 205 0.54 27.46 13.91
C ILE A 205 -0.30 27.71 15.17
N SER A 206 -1.31 28.57 15.07
CA SER A 206 -2.28 28.80 16.15
C SER A 206 -3.12 27.56 16.46
N ASP A 207 -3.60 26.85 15.44
CA ASP A 207 -4.41 25.64 15.59
C ASP A 207 -3.56 24.51 16.23
N GLU A 208 -2.29 24.36 15.84
CA GLU A 208 -1.34 23.41 16.46
C GLU A 208 -1.03 23.77 17.93
N ALA A 209 -0.89 25.06 18.24
CA ALA A 209 -0.73 25.52 19.63
C ALA A 209 -1.97 25.18 20.48
N ALA A 210 -3.18 25.37 19.93
CA ALA A 210 -4.42 25.00 20.60
C ALA A 210 -4.52 23.48 20.81
N CYS A 211 -4.03 22.66 19.87
CA CYS A 211 -3.98 21.21 20.03
C CYS A 211 -3.11 20.79 21.22
N ARG A 212 -1.94 21.41 21.39
CA ARG A 212 -1.08 21.20 22.57
C ARG A 212 -1.75 21.62 23.87
N GLU A 213 -2.45 22.76 23.86
CA GLU A 213 -3.22 23.22 25.03
C GLU A 213 -4.33 22.22 25.40
N ASN A 214 -5.01 21.62 24.43
CA ASN A 214 -6.01 20.58 24.67
C ASN A 214 -5.39 19.33 25.32
N ILE A 215 -4.20 18.91 24.85
CA ILE A 215 -3.46 17.80 25.47
C ILE A 215 -3.06 18.15 26.90
N LEU A 216 -2.59 19.38 27.16
CA LEU A 216 -2.28 19.82 28.52
C LEU A 216 -3.51 19.76 29.42
N LYS A 217 -4.65 20.28 28.95
CA LYS A 217 -5.92 20.24 29.70
C LYS A 217 -6.31 18.80 30.04
N LEU A 218 -6.14 17.86 29.10
CA LEU A 218 -6.36 16.44 29.33
C LEU A 218 -5.42 15.89 30.42
N VAL A 219 -4.12 16.19 30.34
CA VAL A 219 -3.12 15.76 31.33
C VAL A 219 -3.41 16.33 32.72
N VAL A 220 -3.71 17.62 32.81
CA VAL A 220 -4.06 18.30 34.07
C VAL A 220 -5.32 17.69 34.67
N ALA A 221 -6.36 17.47 33.86
CA ALA A 221 -7.58 16.82 34.33
C ALA A 221 -7.27 15.41 34.87
N ILE A 222 -6.55 14.58 34.12
CA ILE A 222 -6.14 13.24 34.57
C ILE A 222 -5.42 13.30 35.92
N ARG A 223 -4.47 14.23 36.09
CA ARG A 223 -3.72 14.39 37.35
C ARG A 223 -4.58 14.89 38.51
N GLN A 224 -5.48 15.83 38.26
CA GLN A 224 -6.40 16.35 39.29
C GLN A 224 -7.32 15.24 39.82
N TYR A 225 -7.80 14.37 38.93
CA TYR A 225 -8.70 13.29 39.32
C TYR A 225 -7.97 12.05 39.86
N HIS A 226 -6.72 11.79 39.46
CA HIS A 226 -6.07 10.49 39.70
C HIS A 226 -4.68 10.55 40.34
N GLY A 227 -4.17 11.75 40.66
CA GLY A 227 -2.84 11.93 41.25
C GLY A 227 -1.71 11.64 40.26
N MET A 228 -0.48 11.83 40.74
CA MET A 228 0.74 11.47 40.01
C MET A 228 1.22 10.08 40.45
N THR A 229 1.87 9.36 39.54
CA THR A 229 2.49 8.07 39.83
C THR A 229 3.95 8.10 39.43
N HIS A 230 4.83 7.47 40.20
CA HIS A 230 6.23 7.33 39.80
C HIS A 230 6.33 6.39 38.57
N PRO A 231 7.24 6.65 37.60
CA PRO A 231 7.48 5.78 36.44
C PRO A 231 7.73 4.30 36.78
N ASP A 232 8.33 4.06 37.95
CA ASP A 232 8.74 2.73 38.43
C ASP A 232 7.74 2.07 39.39
N ASP A 233 6.71 2.80 39.86
CA ASP A 233 5.70 2.27 40.79
C ASP A 233 4.66 1.45 40.01
N TYR A 234 4.99 0.18 39.72
CA TYR A 234 4.05 -0.77 39.12
C TYR A 234 3.59 -1.82 40.14
N ASN A 235 2.27 -1.94 40.30
CA ASN A 235 1.66 -3.06 41.02
C ASN A 235 0.62 -3.73 40.11
N ASP A 236 0.99 -4.86 39.50
CA ASP A 236 0.12 -5.69 38.65
C ASP A 236 -0.91 -6.51 39.44
N GLN A 237 -0.97 -6.32 40.76
CA GLN A 237 -1.83 -7.12 41.63
C GLN A 237 -3.27 -6.58 41.63
N GLY A 238 -3.94 -6.79 40.50
CA GLY A 238 -5.37 -6.57 40.31
C GLY A 238 -5.69 -5.32 39.49
N GLU A 239 -6.65 -5.45 38.58
CA GLU A 239 -7.26 -4.29 37.93
C GLU A 239 -7.70 -3.31 39.02
N ASN A 240 -7.05 -2.16 39.12
CA ASN A 240 -7.48 -1.12 40.04
C ASN A 240 -8.89 -0.70 39.60
N ASN A 241 -9.93 -1.09 40.36
CA ASN A 241 -11.34 -0.81 40.03
C ASN A 241 -11.60 0.68 39.75
N GLN A 242 -10.76 1.55 40.30
CA GLN A 242 -10.74 2.97 39.99
C GLN A 242 -10.39 3.21 38.51
N MET A 243 -9.31 2.63 37.97
CA MET A 243 -8.89 2.76 36.56
C MET A 243 -9.95 2.31 35.56
N VAL A 244 -10.68 1.23 35.85
CA VAL A 244 -11.77 0.73 35.00
C VAL A 244 -12.97 1.67 35.04
N HIS A 245 -13.34 2.18 36.23
CA HIS A 245 -14.41 3.17 36.35
C HIS A 245 -14.08 4.46 35.57
N ILE A 246 -12.82 4.89 35.55
CA ILE A 246 -12.34 6.14 34.94
C ILE A 246 -12.30 6.07 33.41
N ALA A 247 -11.70 5.01 32.86
CA ALA A 247 -11.71 4.75 31.43
C ALA A 247 -13.16 4.69 30.89
N ASN A 248 -14.09 4.19 31.71
CA ASN A 248 -15.51 4.13 31.38
C ASN A 248 -16.27 5.45 31.60
N SER A 249 -15.76 6.37 32.45
CA SER A 249 -16.44 7.65 32.76
C SER A 249 -16.04 8.78 31.81
N TYR A 250 -14.81 8.74 31.28
CA TYR A 250 -14.27 9.75 30.36
C TYR A 250 -13.91 9.18 28.98
N HIS A 251 -14.16 7.89 28.73
CA HIS A 251 -13.81 7.18 27.49
C HIS A 251 -12.33 7.33 27.08
N CYS A 252 -11.44 7.64 28.03
CA CYS A 252 -10.02 7.88 27.77
C CYS A 252 -9.23 6.56 27.77
N PRO A 253 -8.39 6.30 26.75
CA PRO A 253 -7.54 5.11 26.71
C PRO A 253 -6.63 4.96 27.94
N LYS A 254 -6.61 3.75 28.53
CA LYS A 254 -5.87 3.44 29.78
C LYS A 254 -4.38 3.82 29.70
N ASP A 255 -3.79 3.71 28.53
CA ASP A 255 -2.40 4.03 28.29
C ASP A 255 -2.09 5.53 28.35
N ILE A 256 -2.99 6.37 27.84
CA ILE A 256 -2.85 7.84 27.91
C ILE A 256 -2.91 8.29 29.37
N VAL A 257 -3.85 7.73 30.14
CA VAL A 257 -3.96 7.99 31.59
C VAL A 257 -2.63 7.69 32.29
N LYS A 258 -2.08 6.50 32.08
CA LYS A 258 -0.79 6.09 32.67
C LYS A 258 0.36 7.02 32.28
N MET A 259 0.51 7.33 30.99
CA MET A 259 1.59 8.21 30.53
C MET A 259 1.46 9.62 31.12
N ALA A 260 0.23 10.17 31.19
CA ALA A 260 -0.04 11.49 31.74
C ALA A 260 0.28 11.60 33.24
N GLN A 261 0.01 10.54 34.02
CA GLN A 261 0.29 10.49 35.47
C GLN A 261 1.78 10.48 35.82
N ALA A 262 2.63 10.01 34.91
CA ALA A 262 4.05 9.77 35.19
C ALA A 262 5.03 10.66 34.39
N ILE A 263 4.54 11.61 33.60
CA ILE A 263 5.36 12.75 33.12
C ILE A 263 5.75 13.62 34.33
N PRO A 264 7.02 14.07 34.46
CA PRO A 264 7.44 14.95 35.56
C PRO A 264 6.60 16.22 35.67
N ALA A 265 6.43 16.74 36.89
CA ALA A 265 5.74 18.01 37.12
C ALA A 265 6.69 19.22 37.16
N ASP A 266 8.00 18.98 37.15
CA ASP A 266 9.02 20.02 37.29
C ASP A 266 9.32 20.64 35.92
N GLY A 267 8.76 21.84 35.67
CA GLY A 267 9.00 22.62 34.45
C GLY A 267 7.73 23.06 33.72
N ASP A 268 7.92 23.83 32.63
CA ASP A 268 6.82 24.20 31.75
C ASP A 268 6.48 23.05 30.79
N ILE A 269 5.43 22.30 31.12
CA ILE A 269 4.95 21.15 30.32
C ILE A 269 4.61 21.56 28.89
N LEU A 270 4.12 22.78 28.65
CA LEU A 270 3.82 23.24 27.28
C LEU A 270 5.10 23.42 26.46
N THR A 271 6.15 23.94 27.09
CA THR A 271 7.48 24.03 26.47
C THR A 271 8.02 22.63 26.15
N ALA A 272 7.93 21.69 27.10
CA ALA A 272 8.34 20.30 26.86
C ALA A 272 7.54 19.62 25.73
N PHE A 273 6.23 19.92 25.62
CA PHE A 273 5.41 19.43 24.52
C PHE A 273 5.89 20.00 23.18
N ALA A 274 6.13 21.32 23.12
CA ALA A 274 6.62 21.95 21.91
C ALA A 274 7.97 21.39 21.48
N GLU A 275 8.93 21.25 22.41
CA GLU A 275 10.26 20.67 22.14
C GLU A 275 10.20 19.21 21.68
N ALA A 276 9.22 18.43 22.16
CA ALA A 276 9.06 17.03 21.78
C ALA A 276 8.42 16.82 20.41
N VAL A 277 7.44 17.65 20.05
CA VAL A 277 6.56 17.38 18.89
C VAL A 277 6.81 18.28 17.70
N ASP A 278 7.35 19.49 17.91
CA ASP A 278 7.64 20.39 16.82
C ASP A 278 8.92 19.90 16.13
N PRO A 279 8.86 19.57 14.83
CA PRO A 279 10.03 19.14 14.10
C PRO A 279 11.04 20.29 13.97
N GLU A 280 12.32 19.94 13.79
CA GLU A 280 13.37 20.91 13.54
C GLU A 280 13.01 21.80 12.33
N PRO A 281 13.47 23.07 12.25
CA PRO A 281 13.07 24.00 11.19
C PRO A 281 13.25 23.45 9.75
N THR A 282 14.19 22.54 9.56
CA THR A 282 14.55 21.93 8.28
C THR A 282 13.81 20.62 7.98
N GLN A 283 13.16 20.02 8.98
CA GLN A 283 12.37 18.80 8.85
C GLN A 283 10.96 19.08 8.30
N ASP A 284 10.37 18.06 7.69
CA ASP A 284 9.00 18.11 7.18
C ASP A 284 8.00 18.32 8.31
N TYR A 285 7.00 19.17 8.05
CA TYR A 285 5.91 19.41 8.99
C TYR A 285 4.96 18.20 9.05
N TYR A 286 4.66 17.76 10.27
CA TYR A 286 3.67 16.72 10.56
C TYR A 286 2.46 17.35 11.24
N MET A 287 1.30 17.28 10.59
CA MET A 287 0.04 17.84 11.08
C MET A 287 -0.56 16.98 12.20
N SER A 288 -0.97 17.61 13.30
CA SER A 288 -1.72 16.92 14.35
C SER A 288 -3.08 16.44 13.85
N LYS A 289 -3.56 15.32 14.40
CA LYS A 289 -4.79 14.68 13.96
C LYS A 289 -6.03 15.51 14.27
N GLN A 290 -6.02 16.31 15.33
CA GLN A 290 -7.05 17.32 15.62
C GLN A 290 -7.16 18.36 14.48
N VAL A 291 -6.02 18.91 14.03
CA VAL A 291 -6.00 19.83 12.88
C VAL A 291 -6.44 19.09 11.61
N ALA A 292 -5.90 17.90 11.36
CA ALA A 292 -6.25 17.10 10.20
C ALA A 292 -7.74 16.79 10.10
N LEU A 293 -8.41 16.52 11.23
CA LEU A 293 -9.86 16.33 11.28
C LEU A 293 -10.62 17.59 10.84
N LEU A 294 -10.26 18.75 11.42
CA LEU A 294 -10.87 20.03 11.04
C LEU A 294 -10.68 20.33 9.54
N GLN A 295 -9.48 20.07 9.03
CA GLN A 295 -9.14 20.27 7.63
C GLN A 295 -9.91 19.33 6.70
N THR A 296 -10.05 18.06 7.11
CA THR A 296 -10.82 17.05 6.38
C THR A 296 -12.28 17.45 6.27
N MET A 297 -12.91 17.93 7.35
CA MET A 297 -14.32 18.36 7.30
C MET A 297 -14.54 19.56 6.36
N LYS A 298 -13.57 20.49 6.29
CA LYS A 298 -13.60 21.60 5.33
C LYS A 298 -13.41 21.14 3.89
N LEU A 299 -12.48 20.20 3.66
CA LEU A 299 -12.30 19.56 2.35
C LEU A 299 -13.58 18.89 1.88
N LEU A 300 -14.23 18.08 2.75
CA LEU A 300 -15.48 17.39 2.43
C LEU A 300 -16.61 18.38 2.11
N THR A 301 -16.67 19.50 2.82
CA THR A 301 -17.62 20.59 2.53
C THR A 301 -17.35 21.22 1.17
N ALA A 302 -16.08 21.51 0.85
CA ALA A 302 -15.68 22.07 -0.44
C ALA A 302 -15.98 21.12 -1.62
N ILE A 303 -15.79 19.82 -1.42
CA ILE A 303 -16.19 18.78 -2.39
C ILE A 303 -17.71 18.76 -2.55
N ALA A 304 -18.47 18.75 -1.45
CA ALA A 304 -19.94 18.72 -1.50
C ALA A 304 -20.52 19.92 -2.26
N GLN A 305 -19.97 21.11 -2.05
CA GLN A 305 -20.38 22.33 -2.75
C GLN A 305 -20.15 22.28 -4.26
N ARG A 306 -19.25 21.41 -4.72
CA ARG A 306 -18.83 21.31 -6.13
C ARG A 306 -19.12 19.95 -6.75
N SER A 307 -19.80 19.05 -6.05
CA SER A 307 -19.84 17.64 -6.40
C SER A 307 -20.38 17.35 -7.82
N ASN A 308 -21.29 18.20 -8.31
CA ASN A 308 -21.86 18.12 -9.65
C ASN A 308 -20.96 18.68 -10.77
N LEU A 309 -19.85 19.34 -10.44
CA LEU A 309 -18.92 19.92 -11.42
C LEU A 309 -17.66 19.06 -11.62
N ILE A 310 -17.29 18.27 -10.61
CA ILE A 310 -16.01 17.55 -10.60
C ILE A 310 -16.05 16.40 -11.61
N GLU A 311 -15.20 16.47 -12.63
CA GLU A 311 -14.93 15.38 -13.58
C GLU A 311 -13.57 14.70 -13.34
N VAL A 312 -12.60 15.42 -12.77
CA VAL A 312 -11.26 14.90 -12.45
C VAL A 312 -10.98 15.19 -10.99
N LEU A 313 -10.71 14.15 -10.20
CA LEU A 313 -10.51 14.25 -8.76
C LEU A 313 -9.17 13.64 -8.35
N HIS A 314 -8.29 14.43 -7.75
CA HIS A 314 -6.98 13.99 -7.28
C HIS A 314 -6.82 14.21 -5.77
N PHE A 315 -6.22 13.25 -5.08
CA PHE A 315 -5.81 13.35 -3.68
C PHE A 315 -4.33 13.02 -3.53
N HIS A 316 -3.55 13.94 -2.97
CA HIS A 316 -2.13 13.74 -2.71
C HIS A 316 -1.84 13.94 -1.23
N LYS A 317 -1.20 12.92 -0.61
CA LYS A 317 -0.80 12.88 0.81
C LYS A 317 -1.92 13.36 1.76
N THR A 318 -3.19 13.16 1.40
CA THR A 318 -4.32 13.74 2.11
C THR A 318 -4.52 13.03 3.45
N PRO A 319 -4.36 13.73 4.59
CA PRO A 319 -4.57 13.14 5.92
C PRO A 319 -6.00 12.62 6.08
N LEU A 320 -6.15 11.56 6.87
CA LEU A 320 -7.43 10.88 7.18
C LEU A 320 -8.20 10.30 5.98
N LEU A 321 -7.73 10.47 4.74
CA LEU A 321 -8.37 9.89 3.57
C LEU A 321 -8.17 8.37 3.55
N ASP A 322 -9.23 7.64 3.83
CA ASP A 322 -9.28 6.18 3.78
C ASP A 322 -10.31 5.68 2.74
N ARG A 323 -10.47 4.36 2.68
CA ARG A 323 -11.44 3.69 1.78
C ARG A 323 -12.87 4.17 1.97
N LYS A 324 -13.26 4.46 3.21
CA LYS A 324 -14.62 4.85 3.58
C LYS A 324 -14.92 6.24 3.04
N LEU A 325 -14.02 7.20 3.27
CA LEU A 325 -14.15 8.55 2.72
C LEU A 325 -14.10 8.56 1.20
N ILE A 326 -13.22 7.77 0.56
CA ILE A 326 -13.19 7.68 -0.90
C ILE A 326 -14.54 7.21 -1.45
N ALA A 327 -15.13 6.17 -0.88
CA ALA A 327 -16.44 5.68 -1.31
C ALA A 327 -17.54 6.74 -1.13
N ILE A 328 -17.56 7.45 0.00
CA ILE A 328 -18.52 8.52 0.27
C ILE A 328 -18.37 9.66 -0.73
N ILE A 329 -17.13 10.10 -0.99
CA ILE A 329 -16.83 11.18 -1.94
C ILE A 329 -17.22 10.77 -3.37
N LEU A 330 -16.83 9.57 -3.82
CA LEU A 330 -17.06 9.13 -5.19
C LEU A 330 -18.54 8.90 -5.49
N ARG A 331 -19.31 8.42 -4.50
CA ARG A 331 -20.78 8.31 -4.57
C ARG A 331 -21.46 9.69 -4.62
N ALA A 332 -20.89 10.70 -3.95
CA ALA A 332 -21.43 12.06 -3.94
C ALA A 332 -21.09 12.88 -5.19
N CYS A 333 -20.05 12.50 -5.95
CA CYS A 333 -19.58 13.22 -7.14
C CYS A 333 -19.96 12.47 -8.44
N PRO A 334 -21.18 12.65 -8.98
CA PRO A 334 -21.71 11.82 -10.07
C PRO A 334 -20.98 11.96 -11.41
N HIS A 335 -20.22 13.05 -11.61
CA HIS A 335 -19.58 13.36 -12.89
C HIS A 335 -18.09 12.98 -12.97
N VAL A 336 -17.51 12.43 -11.89
CA VAL A 336 -16.10 12.05 -11.85
C VAL A 336 -15.81 10.95 -12.87
N LYS A 337 -14.91 11.21 -13.82
CA LYS A 337 -14.44 10.26 -14.84
C LYS A 337 -13.05 9.73 -14.54
N MET A 338 -12.25 10.49 -13.79
CA MET A 338 -10.87 10.14 -13.44
C MET A 338 -10.64 10.35 -11.94
N LEU A 339 -10.12 9.33 -11.27
CA LEU A 339 -9.73 9.35 -9.86
C LEU A 339 -8.22 9.17 -9.75
N GLY A 340 -7.53 10.12 -9.13
CA GLY A 340 -6.12 10.05 -8.78
C GLY A 340 -5.91 10.03 -7.27
N ILE A 341 -5.07 9.12 -6.77
CA ILE A 341 -4.77 8.97 -5.35
C ILE A 341 -3.27 8.71 -5.23
N TYR A 342 -2.56 9.54 -4.47
CA TYR A 342 -1.10 9.48 -4.38
C TYR A 342 -0.62 9.60 -2.92
N GLU A 343 0.11 8.58 -2.46
CA GLU A 343 0.82 8.55 -1.18
C GLU A 343 -0.05 8.91 0.04
N CYS A 344 -1.36 8.63 -0.01
CA CYS A 344 -2.26 8.91 1.10
C CYS A 344 -1.97 7.94 2.27
N PRO A 345 -1.76 8.44 3.51
CA PRO A 345 -1.20 7.63 4.61
C PRO A 345 -2.01 6.38 5.01
N LEU A 346 -3.32 6.38 4.79
CA LEU A 346 -4.22 5.30 5.17
C LEU A 346 -4.55 4.34 4.02
N LEU A 347 -3.84 4.45 2.89
CA LEU A 347 -4.06 3.61 1.71
C LEU A 347 -2.78 2.85 1.34
N HIS A 348 -2.92 1.54 1.17
CA HIS A 348 -1.83 0.62 0.92
C HIS A 348 -2.04 -0.17 -0.38
N LEU A 349 -1.05 -0.95 -0.79
CA LEU A 349 -1.07 -1.74 -2.04
C LEU A 349 -2.37 -2.55 -2.23
N GLY A 350 -2.87 -3.16 -1.16
CA GLY A 350 -4.10 -3.96 -1.17
C GLY A 350 -5.38 -3.23 -1.59
N ASP A 351 -5.34 -1.91 -1.67
CA ASP A 351 -6.52 -1.07 -1.94
C ASP A 351 -6.82 -0.94 -3.40
N VAL A 352 -5.90 -1.31 -4.28
CA VAL A 352 -6.16 -1.37 -5.72
C VAL A 352 -7.35 -2.28 -6.03
N VAL A 353 -7.49 -3.41 -5.31
CA VAL A 353 -8.62 -4.34 -5.49
C VAL A 353 -9.93 -3.70 -5.02
N PHE A 354 -9.89 -3.05 -3.85
CA PHE A 354 -11.04 -2.31 -3.32
C PHE A 354 -11.48 -1.18 -4.25
N LEU A 355 -10.54 -0.37 -4.76
CA LEU A 355 -10.83 0.76 -5.64
C LEU A 355 -11.49 0.29 -6.93
N LEU A 356 -11.05 -0.85 -7.49
CA LEU A 356 -11.68 -1.45 -8.67
C LEU A 356 -13.08 -1.98 -8.37
N ASP A 357 -13.29 -2.61 -7.21
CA ASP A 357 -14.61 -3.07 -6.76
C ASP A 357 -15.56 -1.87 -6.53
N LEU A 358 -15.08 -0.78 -5.92
CA LEU A 358 -15.84 0.47 -5.75
C LEU A 358 -16.18 1.12 -7.09
N ILE A 359 -15.23 1.21 -8.02
CA ILE A 359 -15.47 1.74 -9.37
C ILE A 359 -16.55 0.91 -10.08
N ARG A 360 -16.52 -0.41 -9.94
CA ARG A 360 -17.56 -1.29 -10.48
C ARG A 360 -18.93 -0.95 -9.89
N GLU A 361 -19.03 -0.88 -8.56
CA GLU A 361 -20.26 -0.55 -7.84
C GLU A 361 -20.84 0.79 -8.32
N VAL A 362 -20.02 1.84 -8.31
CA VAL A 362 -20.43 3.19 -8.72
C VAL A 362 -20.84 3.23 -10.18
N ASN A 363 -20.07 2.61 -11.08
CA ASN A 363 -20.40 2.59 -12.51
C ASN A 363 -21.72 1.84 -12.79
N MET A 364 -21.99 0.74 -12.07
CA MET A 364 -23.28 0.04 -12.21
C MET A 364 -24.47 0.93 -11.86
N GLU A 365 -24.33 1.76 -10.82
CA GLU A 365 -25.39 2.69 -10.44
C GLU A 365 -25.51 3.85 -11.43
N ARG A 366 -24.38 4.41 -11.87
CA ARG A 366 -24.36 5.49 -12.86
C ARG A 366 -24.92 5.08 -14.20
N ASP A 367 -24.69 3.84 -14.63
CA ASP A 367 -25.27 3.29 -15.86
C ASP A 367 -26.81 3.32 -15.82
N ARG A 368 -27.40 2.99 -14.67
CA ARG A 368 -28.86 3.04 -14.47
C ARG A 368 -29.39 4.47 -14.55
N GLN A 369 -28.58 5.44 -14.14
CA GLN A 369 -28.92 6.86 -14.11
C GLN A 369 -28.46 7.63 -15.37
N SER A 370 -27.86 6.95 -16.35
CA SER A 370 -27.25 7.58 -17.54
C SER A 370 -26.18 8.65 -17.21
N LEU A 371 -25.43 8.42 -16.14
CA LEU A 371 -24.33 9.28 -15.69
C LEU A 371 -22.98 8.77 -16.23
N PRO A 372 -21.95 9.65 -16.35
CA PRO A 372 -20.65 9.24 -16.87
C PRO A 372 -19.95 8.25 -15.94
N ARG A 373 -19.33 7.23 -16.54
CA ARG A 373 -18.52 6.25 -15.82
C ARG A 373 -17.19 6.85 -15.34
N VAL A 374 -16.67 6.29 -14.26
CA VAL A 374 -15.24 6.39 -13.93
C VAL A 374 -14.48 5.50 -14.91
N GLU A 375 -13.65 6.10 -15.75
CA GLU A 375 -12.90 5.44 -16.83
C GLU A 375 -11.40 5.31 -16.53
N SER A 376 -10.89 6.04 -15.53
CA SER A 376 -9.46 6.13 -15.27
C SER A 376 -9.17 6.17 -13.77
N LEU A 377 -8.14 5.42 -13.37
CA LEU A 377 -7.64 5.36 -11.99
C LEU A 377 -6.12 5.50 -12.02
N ASP A 378 -5.59 6.56 -11.42
CA ASP A 378 -4.15 6.75 -11.22
C ASP A 378 -3.83 6.60 -9.74
N PHE A 379 -3.21 5.49 -9.34
CA PHE A 379 -3.08 5.11 -7.93
C PHE A 379 -1.62 4.86 -7.54
N TYR A 380 -1.08 5.67 -6.63
CA TYR A 380 0.17 5.45 -5.93
C TYR A 380 -0.11 5.16 -4.45
N PRO A 381 -0.01 3.90 -3.99
CA PRO A 381 -0.15 3.58 -2.56
C PRO A 381 0.88 4.30 -1.68
N ARG A 382 0.68 4.31 -0.36
CA ARG A 382 1.73 4.75 0.57
C ARG A 382 2.98 3.88 0.39
N TYR A 383 4.11 4.53 0.09
CA TYR A 383 5.42 3.90 0.09
C TYR A 383 6.07 4.02 1.48
N HIS A 384 6.58 2.92 1.99
CA HIS A 384 7.26 2.85 3.28
C HIS A 384 8.78 2.78 3.11
N ALA A 385 9.44 3.94 3.23
CA ALA A 385 10.88 4.10 3.07
C ALA A 385 11.72 3.64 4.28
N GLY A 386 11.09 3.46 5.45
CA GLY A 386 11.76 3.10 6.70
C GLY A 386 12.37 4.29 7.44
N MET A 387 13.11 4.03 8.53
CA MET A 387 13.71 5.06 9.38
C MET A 387 14.87 5.79 8.70
N PRO A 388 15.02 7.12 8.76
CA PRO A 388 15.97 7.85 7.92
C PRO A 388 17.46 7.68 8.23
N TYR A 389 17.81 6.87 9.23
CA TYR A 389 19.17 6.52 9.60
C TYR A 389 19.30 5.02 9.90
N GLU A 390 20.54 4.53 9.88
CA GLU A 390 20.90 3.19 10.28
C GLU A 390 20.86 3.04 11.79
N THR A 391 20.28 1.92 12.25
CA THR A 391 20.51 1.43 13.62
C THR A 391 20.91 -0.05 13.55
N PRO A 392 21.57 -0.62 14.57
CA PRO A 392 21.95 -2.03 14.54
C PRO A 392 20.78 -2.99 14.29
N ASN A 393 19.56 -2.60 14.68
CA ASN A 393 18.39 -3.47 14.70
C ASN A 393 17.24 -3.04 13.77
N GLU A 394 17.11 -1.77 13.38
CA GLU A 394 15.95 -1.22 12.65
C GLU A 394 16.41 -0.15 11.62
N PHE A 395 16.12 -0.29 10.33
CA PHE A 395 16.32 0.77 9.29
C PHE A 395 15.90 0.35 7.86
N GLU A 396 15.20 -0.77 7.70
CA GLU A 396 14.98 -1.35 6.37
C GLU A 396 13.90 -0.58 5.57
N THR A 397 14.08 -0.54 4.25
CA THR A 397 13.02 -0.14 3.31
C THR A 397 12.25 -1.35 2.85
N TYR A 398 10.95 -1.38 3.17
CA TYR A 398 10.05 -2.47 2.79
C TYR A 398 9.11 -2.12 1.63
N GLY A 399 8.90 -0.84 1.37
CA GLY A 399 8.11 -0.31 0.26
C GLY A 399 6.59 -0.41 0.45
N PHE A 400 6.05 -1.58 0.79
CA PHE A 400 4.60 -1.78 0.93
C PHE A 400 4.08 -1.95 2.37
N SER A 401 4.98 -2.04 3.34
CA SER A 401 4.67 -2.21 4.77
C SER A 401 5.71 -1.45 5.59
N TRP A 402 5.40 -1.08 6.84
CA TRP A 402 6.40 -0.54 7.76
C TRP A 402 7.29 -1.62 8.41
N MET A 403 6.74 -2.82 8.58
CA MET A 403 7.35 -3.91 9.34
C MET A 403 7.67 -5.10 8.44
N PRO A 404 8.66 -5.93 8.81
CA PRO A 404 8.97 -7.11 8.02
C PRO A 404 7.78 -8.09 7.98
N LYS A 405 7.56 -8.70 6.82
CA LYS A 405 6.55 -9.76 6.61
C LYS A 405 7.17 -11.11 6.27
N ASP A 406 6.42 -12.19 6.49
CA ASP A 406 6.83 -13.50 5.97
C ASP A 406 6.92 -13.43 4.43
N ASN A 407 8.03 -13.91 3.88
CA ASN A 407 8.30 -13.79 2.46
C ASN A 407 7.40 -14.69 1.58
N ASP A 408 7.12 -15.93 2.00
CA ASP A 408 6.27 -16.84 1.20
C ASP A 408 4.88 -16.21 1.04
N MET A 409 4.32 -15.68 2.13
CA MET A 409 3.05 -14.96 2.11
C MET A 409 3.14 -13.63 1.36
N ALA A 410 4.13 -12.77 1.66
CA ALA A 410 4.21 -11.43 1.09
C ALA A 410 4.44 -11.44 -0.42
N GLN A 411 5.39 -12.25 -0.92
CA GLN A 411 5.69 -12.32 -2.36
C GLN A 411 4.47 -12.82 -3.15
N ARG A 412 3.84 -13.91 -2.70
CA ARG A 412 2.63 -14.44 -3.34
C ARG A 412 1.47 -13.46 -3.25
N GLY A 413 1.32 -12.80 -2.10
CA GLY A 413 0.27 -11.80 -1.86
C GLY A 413 0.39 -10.59 -2.79
N VAL A 414 1.58 -9.99 -2.91
CA VAL A 414 1.83 -8.85 -3.81
C VAL A 414 1.50 -9.23 -5.25
N LEU A 415 2.04 -10.34 -5.74
CA LEU A 415 1.84 -10.77 -7.13
C LEU A 415 0.39 -11.18 -7.42
N ALA A 416 -0.31 -11.79 -6.45
CA ALA A 416 -1.74 -12.08 -6.57
C ALA A 416 -2.61 -10.81 -6.59
N ILE A 417 -2.29 -9.79 -5.78
CA ILE A 417 -2.96 -8.48 -5.83
C ILE A 417 -2.75 -7.82 -7.19
N VAL A 418 -1.52 -7.83 -7.71
CA VAL A 418 -1.19 -7.29 -9.04
C VAL A 418 -1.94 -8.04 -10.15
N MET A 419 -2.00 -9.37 -10.10
CA MET A 419 -2.79 -10.17 -11.04
C MET A 419 -4.27 -9.75 -11.03
N LEU A 420 -4.87 -9.65 -9.84
CA LEU A 420 -6.26 -9.22 -9.71
C LEU A 420 -6.46 -7.80 -10.26
N ALA A 421 -5.52 -6.89 -10.01
CA ALA A 421 -5.56 -5.53 -10.55
C ALA A 421 -5.54 -5.55 -12.09
N VAL A 422 -4.66 -6.33 -12.73
CA VAL A 422 -4.61 -6.48 -14.20
C VAL A 422 -5.91 -7.06 -14.75
N LEU A 423 -6.39 -8.18 -14.19
CA LEU A 423 -7.58 -8.87 -14.68
C LEU A 423 -8.84 -8.01 -14.55
N LYS A 424 -9.02 -7.33 -13.41
CA LYS A 424 -10.16 -6.45 -13.16
C LYS A 424 -10.10 -5.18 -14.02
N SER A 425 -8.95 -4.51 -14.06
CA SER A 425 -8.80 -3.26 -14.83
C SER A 425 -8.95 -3.47 -16.33
N ARG A 426 -8.36 -4.54 -16.90
CA ARG A 426 -8.53 -4.88 -18.33
C ARG A 426 -9.99 -5.20 -18.67
N HIS A 427 -10.69 -5.99 -17.85
CA HIS A 427 -12.11 -6.29 -18.08
C HIS A 427 -12.95 -5.00 -18.08
N MET A 428 -12.73 -4.13 -17.09
CA MET A 428 -13.48 -2.88 -16.94
C MET A 428 -12.98 -1.75 -17.86
N LYS A 429 -11.86 -1.95 -18.56
CA LYS A 429 -11.18 -0.93 -19.39
C LYS A 429 -10.80 0.33 -18.61
N VAL A 430 -10.39 0.17 -17.36
CA VAL A 430 -9.89 1.26 -16.51
C VAL A 430 -8.49 1.64 -17.00
N LYS A 431 -8.33 2.89 -17.45
CA LYS A 431 -7.07 3.45 -17.92
C LYS A 431 -6.20 3.94 -16.76
N LEU A 432 -4.94 4.29 -17.06
CA LEU A 432 -3.89 4.76 -16.15
C LEU A 432 -3.41 3.74 -15.12
N LEU A 433 -4.24 2.84 -14.60
CA LEU A 433 -3.80 1.96 -13.52
C LEU A 433 -2.62 1.05 -13.93
N MET A 434 -2.73 0.38 -15.07
CA MET A 434 -1.69 -0.53 -15.57
C MET A 434 -0.99 0.03 -16.82
N ASP A 435 -1.15 1.33 -17.08
CA ASP A 435 -0.46 1.98 -18.19
C ASP A 435 1.03 2.14 -17.86
N ARG A 436 1.87 2.07 -18.89
CA ARG A 436 3.31 2.27 -18.73
C ARG A 436 3.58 3.66 -18.15
N ASP A 437 4.52 3.73 -17.21
CA ASP A 437 4.95 4.97 -16.54
C ASP A 437 3.87 5.66 -15.66
N ALA A 438 2.69 5.03 -15.50
CA ALA A 438 1.67 5.53 -14.58
C ALA A 438 2.02 5.25 -13.11
N ALA A 439 1.22 5.79 -12.19
CA ALA A 439 1.55 5.77 -10.76
C ALA A 439 1.74 4.35 -10.21
N PHE A 440 0.78 3.46 -10.46
CA PHE A 440 0.82 2.13 -9.86
C PHE A 440 1.97 1.29 -10.43
N MET A 441 2.22 1.37 -11.75
CA MET A 441 3.37 0.72 -12.37
C MET A 441 4.69 1.25 -11.82
N THR A 442 4.82 2.57 -11.62
CA THR A 442 5.99 3.18 -10.99
C THR A 442 6.19 2.69 -9.55
N TYR A 443 5.10 2.61 -8.77
CA TYR A 443 5.12 2.06 -7.41
C TYR A 443 5.63 0.62 -7.40
N LEU A 444 5.10 -0.23 -8.28
CA LEU A 444 5.50 -1.64 -8.36
C LEU A 444 6.98 -1.81 -8.73
N LEU A 445 7.53 -0.93 -9.58
CA LEU A 445 8.95 -0.90 -9.93
C LEU A 445 9.84 -0.36 -8.80
N ASN A 446 9.27 0.34 -7.83
CA ASN A 446 9.98 0.85 -6.64
C ASN A 446 9.97 -0.14 -5.47
N LEU A 447 9.21 -1.23 -5.57
CA LEU A 447 9.18 -2.25 -4.53
C LEU A 447 10.55 -2.93 -4.41
N PRO A 448 11.11 -3.04 -3.19
CA PRO A 448 12.42 -3.65 -2.95
C PRO A 448 12.32 -5.20 -2.96
N MET A 449 11.69 -5.76 -3.98
CA MET A 449 11.65 -7.21 -4.24
C MET A 449 12.84 -7.62 -5.12
N VAL A 450 13.06 -8.92 -5.29
CA VAL A 450 14.06 -9.45 -6.22
C VAL A 450 14.03 -8.69 -7.55
N PRO A 451 15.18 -8.17 -8.04
CA PRO A 451 15.26 -7.33 -9.23
C PRO A 451 14.54 -7.94 -10.44
N GLY A 452 13.73 -7.13 -11.13
CA GLY A 452 13.02 -7.55 -12.34
C GLY A 452 11.86 -8.54 -12.15
N LYS A 453 11.61 -9.03 -10.93
CA LYS A 453 10.55 -10.03 -10.63
C LYS A 453 9.15 -9.57 -11.03
N VAL A 454 8.78 -8.34 -10.66
CA VAL A 454 7.49 -7.74 -11.03
C VAL A 454 7.36 -7.65 -12.55
N CYS A 455 8.41 -7.18 -13.25
CA CYS A 455 8.41 -7.10 -14.71
C CYS A 455 8.26 -8.47 -15.36
N ALA A 456 9.00 -9.48 -14.88
CA ALA A 456 8.91 -10.85 -15.39
C ALA A 456 7.53 -11.47 -15.16
N PHE A 457 6.93 -11.22 -13.98
CA PHE A 457 5.57 -11.64 -13.66
C PHE A 457 4.56 -11.04 -14.63
N LEU A 458 4.59 -9.71 -14.81
CA LEU A 458 3.68 -9.01 -15.72
C LEU A 458 3.91 -9.41 -17.17
N ASP A 459 5.16 -9.62 -17.60
CA ASP A 459 5.50 -10.09 -18.94
C ASP A 459 4.85 -11.45 -19.23
N GLY A 460 5.00 -12.43 -18.32
CA GLY A 460 4.33 -13.72 -18.43
C GLY A 460 2.80 -13.58 -18.45
N LEU A 461 2.25 -12.71 -17.60
CA LEU A 461 0.81 -12.45 -17.53
C LEU A 461 0.26 -11.88 -18.83
N TYR A 462 0.85 -10.81 -19.36
CA TYR A 462 0.38 -10.18 -20.59
C TYR A 462 0.51 -11.12 -21.79
N ARG A 463 1.64 -11.82 -21.94
CA ARG A 463 1.79 -12.83 -23.01
C ARG A 463 0.75 -13.93 -22.91
N PHE A 464 0.49 -14.44 -21.71
CA PHE A 464 -0.54 -15.45 -21.48
C PHE A 464 -1.92 -14.94 -21.91
N LEU A 465 -2.31 -13.74 -21.44
CA LEU A 465 -3.59 -13.14 -21.77
C LEU A 465 -3.73 -12.87 -23.27
N ASP A 466 -2.69 -12.38 -23.93
CA ASP A 466 -2.71 -12.07 -25.37
C ASP A 466 -2.81 -13.33 -26.23
N LEU A 467 -2.16 -14.43 -25.82
CA LEU A 467 -2.30 -15.75 -26.46
C LEU A 467 -3.73 -16.29 -26.32
N LYS A 468 -4.34 -16.13 -25.14
CA LYS A 468 -5.73 -16.52 -24.87
C LYS A 468 -6.73 -15.66 -25.64
N GLU A 469 -6.48 -14.35 -25.71
CA GLU A 469 -7.29 -13.40 -26.50
C GLU A 469 -7.29 -13.77 -27.98
N LYS A 470 -6.11 -14.10 -28.52
CA LYS A 470 -5.94 -14.58 -29.91
C LYS A 470 -6.44 -16.01 -30.14
N ARG A 471 -6.93 -16.70 -29.10
CA ARG A 471 -7.33 -18.12 -29.14
C ARG A 471 -6.24 -19.00 -29.77
N SER A 472 -4.99 -18.75 -29.39
CA SER A 472 -3.84 -19.48 -29.92
C SER A 472 -3.98 -20.98 -29.68
N LYS A 473 -3.62 -21.78 -30.67
CA LYS A 473 -3.53 -23.25 -30.56
C LYS A 473 -2.12 -23.72 -30.24
N ASP A 474 -1.18 -22.78 -30.06
CA ASP A 474 0.19 -23.10 -29.68
C ASP A 474 0.26 -23.40 -28.18
N GLU A 475 0.11 -24.69 -27.85
CA GLU A 475 0.20 -25.19 -26.48
C GLU A 475 1.57 -24.91 -25.85
N ASN A 476 2.66 -24.88 -26.64
CA ASN A 476 3.99 -24.54 -26.13
C ASN A 476 4.02 -23.09 -25.66
N ALA A 477 3.61 -22.16 -26.51
CA ALA A 477 3.63 -20.74 -26.16
C ALA A 477 2.77 -20.42 -24.92
N ILE A 478 1.60 -21.05 -24.81
CA ILE A 478 0.71 -20.88 -23.65
C ILE A 478 1.36 -21.43 -22.38
N LYS A 479 1.94 -22.64 -22.43
CA LYS A 479 2.64 -23.22 -21.28
C LYS A 479 3.88 -22.42 -20.88
N GLN A 480 4.64 -21.92 -21.85
CA GLN A 480 5.81 -21.07 -21.59
C GLN A 480 5.42 -19.78 -20.88
N ALA A 481 4.39 -19.08 -21.37
CA ALA A 481 3.90 -17.85 -20.73
C ALA A 481 3.37 -18.11 -19.30
N MET A 482 2.63 -19.20 -19.09
CA MET A 482 2.17 -19.61 -17.76
C MET A 482 3.33 -19.98 -16.84
N TYR A 483 4.37 -20.65 -17.36
CA TYR A 483 5.56 -20.96 -16.58
C TYR A 483 6.32 -19.71 -16.17
N ASP A 484 6.53 -18.76 -17.07
CA ASP A 484 7.24 -17.52 -16.75
C ASP A 484 6.52 -16.71 -15.66
N LEU A 485 5.19 -16.65 -15.75
CA LEU A 485 4.32 -16.08 -14.71
C LEU A 485 4.54 -16.76 -13.35
N LEU A 486 4.40 -18.09 -13.29
CA LEU A 486 4.46 -18.85 -12.03
C LEU A 486 5.88 -19.00 -11.49
N LYS A 487 6.90 -18.98 -12.37
CA LYS A 487 8.31 -18.90 -12.00
C LYS A 487 8.56 -17.63 -11.19
N ALA A 488 8.02 -16.49 -11.60
CA ALA A 488 8.18 -15.24 -10.85
C ALA A 488 7.57 -15.33 -9.43
N VAL A 489 6.44 -16.04 -9.28
CA VAL A 489 5.78 -16.30 -7.98
C VAL A 489 6.59 -17.25 -7.10
N ARG A 490 7.22 -18.28 -7.68
CA ARG A 490 7.91 -19.35 -6.94
C ARG A 490 9.40 -19.10 -6.69
N SER A 491 10.03 -18.28 -7.53
CA SER A 491 11.47 -17.96 -7.45
C SER A 491 11.83 -17.36 -6.10
N GLY A 492 12.88 -17.87 -5.46
CA GLY A 492 13.35 -17.43 -4.15
C GLY A 492 12.62 -18.10 -2.96
N LEU A 493 11.52 -18.81 -3.22
CA LEU A 493 10.75 -19.56 -2.22
C LEU A 493 11.05 -21.06 -2.28
N GLN A 494 11.27 -21.58 -3.48
CA GLN A 494 11.48 -23.01 -3.71
C GLN A 494 12.48 -23.29 -4.85
N PRO A 495 13.16 -24.45 -4.83
CA PRO A 495 14.07 -24.84 -5.91
C PRO A 495 13.32 -25.05 -7.24
N LEU A 496 13.81 -24.44 -8.32
CA LEU A 496 13.21 -24.53 -9.66
C LEU A 496 13.99 -25.44 -10.63
N LYS A 497 15.21 -25.89 -10.26
CA LYS A 497 16.10 -26.68 -11.13
C LYS A 497 15.51 -28.00 -11.63
N ARG A 498 14.47 -28.52 -10.97
CA ARG A 498 13.80 -29.80 -11.28
C ARG A 498 12.37 -29.61 -11.80
N ASP A 499 12.04 -28.41 -12.28
CA ASP A 499 10.70 -28.12 -12.79
C ASP A 499 10.38 -28.90 -14.08
N TRP A 500 11.39 -29.12 -14.92
CA TRP A 500 11.30 -30.06 -16.04
C TRP A 500 11.63 -31.49 -15.57
N VAL A 501 10.85 -32.53 -15.86
CA VAL A 501 9.53 -32.56 -16.56
C VAL A 501 8.36 -32.40 -15.58
N LYS A 502 8.58 -32.75 -14.30
CA LYS A 502 7.52 -33.05 -13.32
C LYS A 502 6.55 -31.90 -13.07
N TYR A 503 7.03 -30.66 -12.96
CA TYR A 503 6.16 -29.51 -12.70
C TYR A 503 5.57 -28.97 -13.99
N TYR A 504 6.43 -28.65 -14.95
CA TYR A 504 6.04 -27.95 -16.18
C TYR A 504 5.06 -28.74 -17.05
N ILE A 505 5.22 -30.07 -17.12
CA ILE A 505 4.33 -30.91 -17.92
C ILE A 505 3.12 -31.42 -17.13
N HIS A 506 3.31 -31.84 -15.87
CA HIS A 506 2.35 -32.68 -15.12
C HIS A 506 1.81 -32.06 -13.82
N LYS A 507 1.97 -30.75 -13.58
CA LYS A 507 1.43 -30.12 -12.37
C LYS A 507 0.95 -28.71 -12.59
N MET A 508 1.70 -27.95 -13.40
CA MET A 508 1.43 -26.55 -13.65
C MET A 508 0.05 -26.34 -14.28
N GLY A 509 -0.81 -25.57 -13.60
CA GLY A 509 -2.16 -25.24 -14.09
C GLY A 509 -3.20 -26.36 -13.96
N GLU A 510 -2.91 -27.48 -13.29
CA GLU A 510 -3.82 -28.64 -13.23
C GLU A 510 -4.89 -28.55 -12.15
N SER A 511 -4.69 -27.74 -11.10
CA SER A 511 -5.63 -27.64 -9.99
C SER A 511 -5.85 -26.21 -9.56
N PHE A 512 -7.00 -25.98 -8.93
CA PHE A 512 -7.36 -24.73 -8.28
C PHE A 512 -7.64 -24.96 -6.81
N ALA A 513 -7.35 -23.95 -6.01
CA ALA A 513 -7.65 -23.89 -4.60
C ALA A 513 -8.63 -22.74 -4.35
N PHE A 514 -9.72 -23.06 -3.65
CA PHE A 514 -10.74 -22.09 -3.23
C PHE A 514 -10.26 -21.26 -2.02
N CYS A 515 -10.55 -19.96 -2.03
CA CYS A 515 -10.32 -19.05 -0.92
C CYS A 515 -11.66 -18.64 -0.27
N CYS A 516 -11.88 -19.03 0.99
CA CYS A 516 -13.11 -18.72 1.73
C CYS A 516 -13.25 -17.25 2.15
N SER A 517 -12.18 -16.44 2.00
CA SER A 517 -12.22 -14.99 2.23
C SER A 517 -12.76 -14.22 1.02
N CYS A 518 -12.20 -14.42 -0.17
CA CYS A 518 -12.61 -13.66 -1.37
C CYS A 518 -13.59 -14.39 -2.28
N GLY A 519 -13.78 -15.70 -2.12
CA GLY A 519 -14.72 -16.49 -2.92
C GLY A 519 -14.20 -16.85 -4.32
N TYR A 520 -12.90 -16.65 -4.57
CA TYR A 520 -12.23 -17.01 -5.81
C TYR A 520 -11.52 -18.36 -5.68
N GLU A 521 -11.38 -19.03 -6.81
CA GLU A 521 -10.47 -20.14 -7.02
C GLU A 521 -9.19 -19.60 -7.69
N PHE A 522 -8.02 -19.94 -7.16
CA PHE A 522 -6.71 -19.57 -7.72
C PHE A 522 -5.84 -20.79 -7.95
N LEU A 523 -4.81 -20.65 -8.78
CA LEU A 523 -3.71 -21.61 -8.82
C LEU A 523 -3.06 -21.75 -7.43
N PRO A 524 -2.65 -22.97 -7.01
CA PRO A 524 -2.04 -23.23 -5.70
C PRO A 524 -0.84 -22.35 -5.37
N GLU A 525 -0.14 -21.86 -6.39
CA GLU A 525 1.00 -20.96 -6.26
C GLU A 525 0.64 -19.60 -5.61
N PHE A 526 -0.63 -19.23 -5.54
CA PHE A 526 -1.09 -18.00 -4.87
C PHE A 526 -1.54 -18.21 -3.42
N PHE A 527 -1.25 -19.40 -2.87
CA PHE A 527 -1.39 -19.72 -1.46
C PHE A 527 0.00 -19.95 -0.87
N ASP A 528 0.19 -19.54 0.38
CA ASP A 528 1.39 -19.94 1.11
C ASP A 528 1.32 -21.44 1.45
N ASN A 529 2.47 -22.01 1.80
CA ASN A 529 2.57 -23.45 2.04
C ASN A 529 1.77 -23.93 3.26
N GLY A 530 1.48 -23.05 4.23
CA GLY A 530 0.65 -23.39 5.38
C GLY A 530 -0.81 -23.50 5.01
N GLU A 531 -1.30 -22.54 4.25
CA GLU A 531 -2.71 -22.39 3.88
C GLU A 531 -3.17 -23.43 2.86
N ILE A 532 -2.32 -23.80 1.90
CA ILE A 532 -2.74 -24.73 0.83
C ILE A 532 -3.14 -26.11 1.39
N GLY A 533 -2.59 -26.50 2.55
CA GLY A 533 -2.92 -27.74 3.25
C GLY A 533 -4.25 -27.69 4.02
N HIS A 534 -4.82 -26.50 4.23
CA HIS A 534 -6.12 -26.35 4.89
C HIS A 534 -7.27 -26.79 3.99
N ARG A 535 -8.37 -27.17 4.64
CA ARG A 535 -9.63 -27.51 3.96
C ARG A 535 -10.27 -26.24 3.35
N PRO A 536 -11.07 -26.35 2.27
CA PRO A 536 -11.58 -25.19 1.53
C PRO A 536 -12.32 -24.16 2.38
N GLU A 537 -13.02 -24.58 3.44
CA GLU A 537 -13.78 -23.73 4.36
C GLU A 537 -12.89 -22.87 5.27
N ARG A 538 -11.59 -23.19 5.39
CA ARG A 538 -10.61 -22.44 6.20
C ARG A 538 -9.48 -21.82 5.38
N ARG A 539 -9.36 -22.20 4.10
CA ARG A 539 -8.24 -21.82 3.25
C ARG A 539 -8.34 -20.36 2.81
N ILE A 540 -7.28 -19.59 3.02
CA ILE A 540 -7.20 -18.18 2.61
C ILE A 540 -6.03 -17.99 1.66
N CYS A 541 -6.23 -17.27 0.54
CA CYS A 541 -5.14 -16.97 -0.39
C CYS A 541 -4.20 -15.88 0.16
N SER A 542 -2.95 -15.88 -0.30
CA SER A 542 -1.94 -14.94 0.19
C SER A 542 -2.30 -13.48 -0.09
N ALA A 543 -3.10 -13.19 -1.14
CA ALA A 543 -3.63 -11.85 -1.37
C ALA A 543 -4.53 -11.39 -0.22
N CYS A 544 -5.45 -12.24 0.24
CA CYS A 544 -6.35 -11.89 1.35
C CYS A 544 -5.59 -11.76 2.66
N ILE A 545 -4.62 -12.66 2.92
CA ILE A 545 -3.79 -12.60 4.12
C ILE A 545 -2.98 -11.31 4.15
N LEU A 546 -2.27 -10.98 3.06
CA LEU A 546 -1.48 -9.76 2.98
C LEU A 546 -2.35 -8.52 3.20
N ARG A 547 -3.52 -8.45 2.55
CA ARG A 547 -4.45 -7.33 2.75
C ARG A 547 -4.89 -7.20 4.21
N GLY A 548 -5.25 -8.29 4.87
CA GLY A 548 -5.62 -8.25 6.28
C GLY A 548 -4.46 -7.84 7.18
N GLN A 549 -3.24 -8.28 6.89
CA GLN A 549 -2.05 -7.86 7.64
C GLN A 549 -1.71 -6.38 7.45
N LEU A 550 -1.87 -5.84 6.23
CA LEU A 550 -1.69 -4.42 5.95
C LEU A 550 -2.80 -3.58 6.61
N ASP A 551 -4.02 -4.11 6.66
CA ASP A 551 -5.16 -3.49 7.35
C ASP A 551 -5.02 -3.49 8.87
N SER A 552 -4.17 -4.35 9.45
CA SER A 552 -3.92 -4.46 10.89
C SER A 552 -2.62 -3.80 11.35
N GLU A 553 -1.91 -3.10 10.47
CA GLU A 553 -0.68 -2.43 10.88
C GLU A 553 -0.98 -1.27 11.84
N GLU A 554 -0.16 -1.19 12.90
CA GLU A 554 -0.28 -0.19 13.96
C GLU A 554 0.76 0.94 13.82
N ASP A 555 1.67 0.85 12.84
CA ASP A 555 2.66 1.89 12.57
C ASP A 555 2.01 3.24 12.32
N HIS A 556 2.70 4.30 12.71
CA HIS A 556 2.27 5.69 12.60
C HIS A 556 0.86 5.93 13.20
N LEU A 557 0.46 5.11 14.18
CA LEU A 557 -0.89 5.09 14.77
C LEU A 557 -1.99 4.94 13.71
N LYS A 558 -1.76 4.17 12.64
CA LYS A 558 -2.70 3.97 11.53
C LYS A 558 -4.07 3.53 12.03
N GLN A 559 -4.16 2.49 12.87
CA GLN A 559 -5.45 1.99 13.39
C GLN A 559 -6.23 3.08 14.12
N GLN A 560 -5.57 3.77 15.04
CA GLN A 560 -6.21 4.80 15.85
C GLN A 560 -6.60 6.00 14.99
N THR A 561 -5.79 6.31 13.97
CA THR A 561 -6.10 7.34 12.96
C THR A 561 -7.32 6.96 12.10
N MET A 562 -7.43 5.71 11.65
CA MET A 562 -8.63 5.22 10.93
C MET A 562 -9.90 5.30 11.79
N ASN A 563 -9.77 5.15 13.10
CA ASN A 563 -10.89 5.20 14.05
C ASN A 563 -11.38 6.61 14.37
N ILE A 564 -10.62 7.66 14.03
CA ILE A 564 -11.05 9.06 14.22
C ILE A 564 -12.40 9.32 13.55
N MET A 565 -12.60 8.76 12.35
CA MET A 565 -13.83 8.96 11.58
C MET A 565 -14.92 7.91 11.88
N ALA A 566 -14.64 6.90 12.74
CA ALA A 566 -15.53 5.75 12.92
C ALA A 566 -16.93 6.12 13.43
N GLY A 567 -17.04 7.12 14.31
CA GLY A 567 -18.34 7.60 14.84
C GLY A 567 -19.29 8.13 13.77
N PHE A 568 -18.78 8.53 12.60
CA PHE A 568 -19.58 8.94 11.45
C PHE A 568 -20.17 7.75 10.67
N TYR A 569 -19.78 6.51 10.97
CA TYR A 569 -20.13 5.30 10.21
C TYR A 569 -20.86 4.23 11.06
N PRO A 570 -21.98 4.54 11.72
CA PRO A 570 -22.58 3.63 12.70
C PRO A 570 -23.04 2.28 12.12
N GLU A 571 -23.45 2.24 10.85
CA GLU A 571 -23.94 1.03 10.17
C GLU A 571 -22.83 0.29 9.40
N TRP A 572 -21.61 0.81 9.40
CA TRP A 572 -20.51 0.22 8.65
C TRP A 572 -20.05 -1.09 9.30
N ARG A 573 -19.91 -2.11 8.45
CA ARG A 573 -19.41 -3.43 8.87
C ARG A 573 -18.08 -3.71 8.18
N PRO A 574 -16.94 -3.78 8.89
CA PRO A 574 -15.62 -3.97 8.28
C PRO A 574 -15.52 -5.27 7.46
N ASN A 575 -16.21 -6.31 7.91
CA ASN A 575 -16.18 -7.63 7.29
C ASN A 575 -17.26 -7.88 6.23
N ALA A 576 -18.08 -6.88 5.87
CA ALA A 576 -19.08 -7.06 4.82
C ALA A 576 -18.42 -7.11 3.42
N PHE A 577 -19.01 -7.88 2.51
CA PHE A 577 -18.48 -8.03 1.15
C PHE A 577 -18.92 -6.89 0.24
N ASN A 578 -17.97 -6.38 -0.55
CA ASN A 578 -18.26 -5.43 -1.62
C ASN A 578 -18.75 -6.13 -2.88
N VAL A 579 -19.31 -5.34 -3.80
CA VAL A 579 -19.59 -5.78 -5.18
C VAL A 579 -18.26 -6.07 -5.87
N ASN A 580 -18.03 -7.34 -6.23
CA ASN A 580 -16.79 -7.71 -6.91
C ASN A 580 -16.75 -7.13 -8.33
N ALA A 581 -15.64 -6.47 -8.68
CA ALA A 581 -15.30 -6.22 -10.07
C ALA A 581 -15.06 -7.55 -10.80
N PRO A 582 -15.59 -7.71 -12.01
CA PRO A 582 -15.41 -8.92 -12.81
C PRO A 582 -13.94 -9.12 -13.22
N LEU A 583 -13.56 -10.39 -13.43
CA LEU A 583 -12.25 -10.74 -14.00
C LEU A 583 -12.34 -10.83 -15.52
N LEU A 584 -11.20 -10.60 -16.18
CA LEU A 584 -11.04 -10.85 -17.61
C LEU A 584 -11.16 -12.36 -17.90
N GLU A 585 -12.00 -12.74 -18.87
CA GLU A 585 -12.30 -14.14 -19.19
C GLU A 585 -11.04 -14.94 -19.55
N GLN A 586 -10.11 -14.32 -20.29
CA GLN A 586 -8.82 -14.89 -20.67
C GLN A 586 -7.94 -15.29 -19.48
N GLY A 587 -8.21 -14.75 -18.28
CA GLY A 587 -7.49 -15.04 -17.05
C GLY A 587 -8.13 -16.13 -16.17
N HIS A 588 -9.23 -16.77 -16.59
CA HIS A 588 -9.92 -17.77 -15.76
C HIS A 588 -9.08 -19.00 -15.43
N ASP A 589 -8.08 -19.31 -16.26
CA ASP A 589 -7.08 -20.36 -16.03
C ASP A 589 -6.08 -20.00 -14.91
N LEU A 590 -6.10 -18.76 -14.40
CA LEU A 590 -5.27 -18.29 -13.30
C LEU A 590 -6.09 -18.04 -12.04
N ALA A 591 -7.25 -17.40 -12.21
CA ALA A 591 -8.22 -17.14 -11.16
C ALA A 591 -9.63 -16.96 -11.72
N HIS A 592 -10.63 -17.51 -11.03
CA HIS A 592 -12.03 -17.27 -11.38
C HIS A 592 -12.91 -17.17 -10.14
N PHE A 593 -13.97 -16.37 -10.25
CA PHE A 593 -14.90 -16.16 -9.15
C PHE A 593 -15.83 -17.36 -9.02
N LYS A 594 -15.79 -18.05 -7.86
CA LYS A 594 -16.54 -19.28 -7.63
C LYS A 594 -17.90 -19.02 -7.01
N THR A 595 -17.97 -18.18 -5.98
CA THR A 595 -19.21 -17.97 -5.22
C THR A 595 -19.24 -16.65 -4.47
N ALA A 596 -20.42 -16.00 -4.47
CA ALA A 596 -20.74 -14.87 -3.60
C ALA A 596 -21.47 -15.31 -2.31
N LYS A 597 -21.75 -16.60 -2.18
CA LYS A 597 -22.56 -17.15 -1.09
C LYS A 597 -21.79 -17.11 0.23
N ALA A 598 -22.32 -16.41 1.22
CA ALA A 598 -21.71 -16.26 2.54
C ALA A 598 -22.30 -17.20 3.60
N GLU A 599 -23.45 -17.81 3.34
CA GLU A 599 -24.15 -18.67 4.30
C GLU A 599 -24.51 -19.99 3.63
N ALA A 600 -24.42 -21.10 4.37
CA ALA A 600 -24.85 -22.40 3.89
C ALA A 600 -26.38 -22.44 3.72
N ASP A 601 -26.88 -23.20 2.74
CA ASP A 601 -28.29 -23.58 2.81
C ASP A 601 -28.49 -24.52 4.00
N PRO A 602 -29.63 -24.45 4.70
CA PRO A 602 -29.94 -25.44 5.71
C PRO A 602 -29.93 -26.85 5.09
N ASN A 603 -29.32 -27.81 5.79
CA ASN A 603 -29.31 -29.20 5.34
C ASN A 603 -30.76 -29.69 5.20
N PRO A 604 -31.17 -30.21 4.03
CA PRO A 604 -32.52 -30.74 3.87
C PRO A 604 -32.73 -31.90 4.83
N GLN A 605 -33.77 -31.79 5.67
CA GLN A 605 -34.19 -32.86 6.56
C GLN A 605 -35.10 -33.81 5.78
N ILE A 606 -34.67 -35.06 5.63
CA ILE A 606 -35.51 -36.11 5.05
C ILE A 606 -36.08 -36.92 6.20
N ILE A 607 -37.41 -36.86 6.39
CA ILE A 607 -38.10 -37.73 7.35
C ILE A 607 -38.28 -39.09 6.68
N LEU A 608 -37.62 -40.11 7.22
CA LEU A 608 -37.72 -41.49 6.75
C LEU A 608 -39.10 -42.08 7.14
N PRO A 609 -39.57 -43.14 6.45
CA PRO A 609 -40.87 -43.77 6.76
C PRO A 609 -41.03 -44.30 8.19
N ASN A 610 -39.92 -44.53 8.91
CA ASN A 610 -39.88 -44.93 10.31
C ASN A 610 -39.94 -43.74 11.30
N GLY A 611 -40.03 -42.51 10.81
CA GLY A 611 -40.04 -41.28 11.61
C GLY A 611 -38.65 -40.76 11.98
N GLU A 612 -37.57 -41.40 11.55
CA GLU A 612 -36.20 -40.91 11.78
C GLU A 612 -35.86 -39.75 10.83
N ILE A 613 -35.06 -38.81 11.33
CA ILE A 613 -34.54 -37.69 10.53
C ILE A 613 -33.20 -38.13 9.92
N TYR A 614 -33.17 -38.24 8.59
CA TYR A 614 -31.96 -38.42 7.82
C TYR A 614 -31.42 -37.07 7.35
N TRP A 615 -30.16 -36.82 7.67
CA TRP A 615 -29.40 -35.67 7.19
C TRP A 615 -28.56 -36.13 6.00
N GLU A 616 -28.85 -35.60 4.81
CA GLU A 616 -28.05 -35.90 3.61
C GLU A 616 -26.61 -35.41 3.82
N GLN A 617 -25.63 -36.31 3.79
CA GLN A 617 -24.21 -35.95 3.83
C GLN A 617 -23.83 -35.34 2.47
N ARG A 618 -23.87 -34.01 2.39
CA ARG A 618 -23.36 -33.27 1.22
C ARG A 618 -21.90 -32.91 1.43
N GLU A 619 -21.16 -32.77 0.32
CA GLU A 619 -19.91 -32.03 0.33
C GLU A 619 -20.16 -30.63 0.92
N GLU A 620 -19.30 -30.18 1.83
CA GLU A 620 -19.44 -28.86 2.42
C GLU A 620 -19.43 -27.81 1.30
N PRO A 621 -20.44 -26.92 1.25
CA PRO A 621 -20.52 -25.93 0.19
C PRO A 621 -19.31 -24.99 0.28
N LEU A 622 -18.76 -24.61 -0.88
CA LEU A 622 -17.77 -23.56 -0.95
C LEU A 622 -18.45 -22.23 -0.60
N LEU A 623 -18.10 -21.67 0.55
CA LEU A 623 -18.67 -20.44 1.07
C LEU A 623 -17.61 -19.35 1.20
N ARG A 624 -18.01 -18.14 0.84
CA ARG A 624 -17.26 -16.92 1.08
C ARG A 624 -17.70 -16.34 2.42
N ASN A 625 -17.31 -16.97 3.53
CA ASN A 625 -17.82 -16.65 4.87
C ASN A 625 -16.73 -16.26 5.88
N HIS A 626 -15.46 -16.29 5.49
CA HIS A 626 -14.33 -16.00 6.37
C HIS A 626 -13.50 -14.84 5.81
N LYS A 627 -14.13 -13.67 5.68
CA LYS A 627 -13.46 -12.47 5.17
C LYS A 627 -12.33 -12.05 6.13
N PHE A 628 -11.10 -11.99 5.60
CA PHE A 628 -9.92 -11.71 6.41
C PHE A 628 -9.50 -10.22 6.45
N HIS A 629 -9.88 -9.44 5.43
CA HIS A 629 -9.49 -8.02 5.29
C HIS A 629 -10.67 -7.07 5.51
N PHE A 630 -10.38 -5.83 5.94
CA PHE A 630 -11.35 -4.83 6.43
C PHE A 630 -11.69 -3.76 5.39
N ASP A 631 -11.75 -4.15 4.11
CA ASP A 631 -11.96 -3.26 2.95
C ASP A 631 -13.43 -2.94 2.63
N SER A 632 -14.38 -3.25 3.52
CA SER A 632 -15.80 -3.04 3.27
C SER A 632 -16.14 -1.56 3.10
N VAL A 633 -17.04 -1.26 2.16
CA VAL A 633 -17.67 0.06 2.01
C VAL A 633 -19.20 -0.01 2.05
N GLN A 634 -19.72 -1.10 2.62
CA GLN A 634 -21.14 -1.32 2.83
C GLN A 634 -21.60 -0.66 4.13
N GLY A 635 -22.82 -0.11 4.14
CA GLY A 635 -23.37 0.58 5.31
C GLY A 635 -22.78 1.97 5.60
N LEU A 636 -22.09 2.57 4.62
CA LEU A 636 -21.57 3.94 4.76
C LEU A 636 -22.69 4.99 4.55
N PRO A 637 -22.65 6.12 5.27
CA PRO A 637 -23.58 7.23 5.08
C PRO A 637 -23.36 7.96 3.75
N THR A 638 -24.30 8.83 3.37
CA THR A 638 -24.06 9.80 2.30
C THR A 638 -23.15 10.93 2.78
N LEU A 639 -22.51 11.65 1.85
CA LEU A 639 -21.70 12.83 2.19
C LEU A 639 -22.51 13.89 2.93
N ALA A 640 -23.77 14.10 2.53
CA ALA A 640 -24.67 15.04 3.21
C ALA A 640 -24.98 14.60 4.65
N THR A 641 -25.20 13.29 4.89
CA THR A 641 -25.43 12.75 6.23
C THR A 641 -24.19 12.93 7.11
N LEU A 642 -22.99 12.67 6.57
CA LEU A 642 -21.73 12.85 7.28
C LEU A 642 -21.49 14.32 7.66
N LEU A 643 -21.73 15.26 6.75
CA LEU A 643 -21.55 16.69 7.01
C LEU A 643 -22.59 17.26 7.99
N ASN A 644 -23.76 16.62 8.09
CA ASN A 644 -24.81 16.96 9.06
C ASN A 644 -24.81 16.03 10.29
N ALA A 645 -23.65 15.43 10.61
CA ALA A 645 -23.50 14.57 11.77
C ALA A 645 -23.90 15.28 13.07
N THR A 646 -24.37 14.49 14.04
CA THR A 646 -24.81 15.01 15.33
C THR A 646 -23.65 15.61 16.11
N VAL A 647 -23.96 16.47 17.09
CA VAL A 647 -22.94 17.05 17.98
C VAL A 647 -22.15 15.94 18.69
N GLU A 648 -22.82 14.86 19.10
CA GLU A 648 -22.17 13.70 19.73
C GLU A 648 -21.14 13.04 18.81
N GLN A 649 -21.51 12.75 17.56
CA GLN A 649 -20.57 12.16 16.58
C GLN A 649 -19.36 13.06 16.31
N GLN A 650 -19.58 14.38 16.26
CA GLN A 650 -18.49 15.35 16.09
C GLN A 650 -17.56 15.40 17.32
N LEU A 651 -18.14 15.30 18.53
CA LEU A 651 -17.38 15.24 19.77
C LEU A 651 -16.56 13.94 19.85
N ASP A 652 -17.15 12.80 19.51
CA ASP A 652 -16.45 11.50 19.49
C ASP A 652 -15.23 11.53 18.56
N ALA A 653 -15.39 12.06 17.34
CA ALA A 653 -14.29 12.18 16.39
C ALA A 653 -13.19 13.14 16.90
N ARG A 654 -13.58 14.26 17.51
CA ARG A 654 -12.66 15.22 18.11
C ARG A 654 -11.87 14.59 19.26
N ASP A 655 -12.54 13.85 20.14
CA ASP A 655 -11.92 13.21 21.29
C ASP A 655 -11.00 12.06 20.83
N ALA A 656 -11.40 11.28 19.82
CA ALA A 656 -10.54 10.30 19.19
C ALA A 656 -9.27 10.92 18.60
N ALA A 657 -9.38 12.06 17.89
CA ALA A 657 -8.23 12.78 17.34
C ALA A 657 -7.30 13.31 18.47
N LEU A 658 -7.89 13.88 19.53
CA LEU A 658 -7.14 14.30 20.72
C LEU A 658 -6.38 13.14 21.35
N PHE A 659 -6.97 11.95 21.44
CA PHE A 659 -6.30 10.78 22.03
C PHE A 659 -5.16 10.27 21.16
N VAL A 660 -5.25 10.35 19.83
CA VAL A 660 -4.13 10.02 18.94
C VAL A 660 -2.97 10.99 19.15
N ASP A 661 -3.25 12.30 19.15
CA ASP A 661 -2.22 13.33 19.35
C ASP A 661 -1.62 13.28 20.76
N ALA A 662 -2.43 13.02 21.78
CA ALA A 662 -1.97 12.84 23.15
C ALA A 662 -1.06 11.62 23.26
N ARG A 663 -1.43 10.48 22.65
CA ARG A 663 -0.58 9.29 22.65
C ARG A 663 0.79 9.58 22.04
N ARG A 664 0.83 10.21 20.86
CA ARG A 664 2.07 10.61 20.20
C ARG A 664 2.90 11.56 21.08
N THR A 665 2.29 12.64 21.53
CA THR A 665 2.96 13.70 22.30
C THR A 665 3.55 13.15 23.59
N LEU A 666 2.75 12.39 24.36
CA LEU A 666 3.20 11.84 25.63
C LEU A 666 4.33 10.83 25.43
N SER A 667 4.29 9.98 24.39
CA SER A 667 5.39 9.07 24.05
C SER A 667 6.70 9.82 23.76
N LEU A 668 6.64 10.89 22.96
CA LEU A 668 7.83 11.69 22.61
C LEU A 668 8.40 12.45 23.82
N VAL A 669 7.53 13.08 24.62
CA VAL A 669 7.95 13.79 25.85
C VAL A 669 8.59 12.82 26.84
N TRP A 670 8.03 11.62 26.99
CA TRP A 670 8.60 10.59 27.84
C TRP A 670 10.04 10.24 27.45
N ARG A 671 10.31 10.13 26.16
CA ARG A 671 11.66 9.88 25.66
C ARG A 671 12.63 11.02 26.01
N LEU A 672 12.19 12.28 25.91
CA LEU A 672 13.00 13.42 26.32
C LEU A 672 13.28 13.42 27.83
N CYS A 673 12.28 13.12 28.64
CA CYS A 673 12.41 13.13 30.10
C CYS A 673 13.22 11.95 30.65
N TYR A 674 13.24 10.81 29.95
CA TYR A 674 13.83 9.55 30.45
C TYR A 674 14.73 8.84 29.40
N PRO A 675 15.82 9.48 28.93
CA PRO A 675 16.64 8.95 27.84
C PRO A 675 17.36 7.62 28.16
N GLY A 676 17.51 7.25 29.44
CA GLY A 676 18.20 6.03 29.88
C GLY A 676 17.33 4.77 30.01
N VAL A 677 16.01 4.88 29.86
CA VAL A 677 15.05 3.79 30.16
C VAL A 677 14.83 2.83 28.99
N LEU A 678 15.20 3.23 27.77
CA LEU A 678 15.00 2.46 26.53
C LEU A 678 16.03 1.33 26.31
N LEU A 679 17.08 1.23 27.13
CA LEU A 679 18.20 0.30 26.94
C LEU A 679 18.16 -0.95 27.84
N ILE A 680 17.19 -1.05 28.75
CA ILE A 680 17.08 -2.17 29.71
C ILE A 680 15.85 -3.01 29.33
N LYS A 681 16.00 -4.35 29.26
CA LYS A 681 14.90 -5.30 29.02
C LYS A 681 13.65 -4.87 29.81
N PRO A 682 12.47 -4.78 29.18
CA PRO A 682 11.30 -4.22 29.84
C PRO A 682 10.89 -5.14 31.01
N PRO A 683 10.93 -4.68 32.27
CA PRO A 683 10.09 -5.26 33.31
C PRO A 683 8.62 -4.96 32.95
N PRO A 684 7.61 -5.51 33.67
CA PRO A 684 6.20 -5.18 33.47
C PRO A 684 5.83 -3.72 33.86
N THR A 685 6.79 -2.80 33.87
CA THR A 685 6.63 -1.40 34.27
C THR A 685 6.11 -0.54 33.11
N LEU A 686 5.63 0.66 33.43
CA LEU A 686 5.18 1.66 32.44
C LEU A 686 6.27 1.98 31.41
N ALA A 687 7.53 2.02 31.85
CA ALA A 687 8.73 2.08 31.03
C ALA A 687 8.77 0.98 29.95
N GLY A 688 8.45 -0.26 30.31
CA GLY A 688 8.41 -1.38 29.37
C GLY A 688 7.28 -1.27 28.35
N MET A 689 6.10 -0.76 28.77
CA MET A 689 4.97 -0.50 27.86
C MET A 689 5.28 0.59 26.85
N ILE A 690 6.00 1.64 27.25
CA ILE A 690 6.37 2.76 26.38
C ILE A 690 7.48 2.33 25.43
N SER A 691 8.51 1.64 25.92
CA SER A 691 9.60 1.11 25.09
C SER A 691 9.10 0.11 24.05
N ALA A 692 8.14 -0.75 24.39
CA ALA A 692 7.56 -1.72 23.45
C ALA A 692 6.70 -1.09 22.34
N ARG A 693 6.34 0.19 22.47
CA ARG A 693 5.52 0.92 21.50
C ARG A 693 6.32 1.81 20.55
N GLY A 694 7.58 2.08 20.88
CA GLY A 694 8.41 3.04 20.15
C GLY A 694 7.87 4.48 20.21
N CYS A 695 8.35 5.30 19.27
CA CYS A 695 7.94 6.69 19.10
C CYS A 695 7.03 6.83 17.88
N PRO A 696 5.70 6.73 18.03
CA PRO A 696 4.80 6.71 16.88
C PRO A 696 4.81 8.01 16.08
N ASP A 697 4.66 7.89 14.75
CA ASP A 697 4.57 9.01 13.81
C ASP A 697 5.78 9.98 13.99
N HIS A 698 6.95 9.37 14.15
CA HIS A 698 8.24 10.01 14.34
C HIS A 698 9.33 9.23 13.58
N TYR A 699 10.45 9.89 13.29
CA TYR A 699 11.51 9.33 12.45
C TYR A 699 12.22 8.11 13.07
N ASP A 700 12.09 7.88 14.37
CA ASP A 700 12.67 6.74 15.10
C ASP A 700 11.64 5.68 15.47
N GLU A 701 10.47 5.70 14.83
CA GLU A 701 9.44 4.72 15.11
C GLU A 701 9.96 3.29 14.92
N ASP A 702 9.67 2.42 15.88
CA ASP A 702 10.09 1.02 15.86
C ASP A 702 9.53 0.31 14.61
N GLN A 703 10.40 -0.41 13.91
CA GLN A 703 10.02 -1.27 12.77
C GLN A 703 9.74 -2.71 13.20
N GLY A 704 9.74 -2.97 14.50
CA GLY A 704 9.56 -4.28 15.11
C GLY A 704 10.82 -5.14 15.06
N PRO A 705 10.79 -6.32 15.71
CA PRO A 705 11.94 -7.19 15.79
C PRO A 705 12.37 -7.68 14.40
N ARG A 706 13.66 -7.55 14.08
CA ARG A 706 14.24 -8.21 12.90
C ARG A 706 14.06 -9.72 12.99
N PHE A 707 13.47 -10.33 11.97
CA PHE A 707 13.67 -11.77 11.73
C PHE A 707 15.17 -12.01 11.50
N SER A 708 15.77 -12.93 12.28
CA SER A 708 17.22 -13.14 12.32
C SER A 708 17.85 -13.22 10.92
N ARG A 709 18.76 -12.28 10.61
CA ARG A 709 19.63 -12.33 9.42
C ARG A 709 20.61 -13.52 9.45
N LYS A 710 20.85 -14.14 10.62
CA LYS A 710 21.81 -15.24 10.75
C LYS A 710 21.15 -16.58 10.39
N PRO A 711 21.64 -17.28 9.35
CA PRO A 711 21.25 -18.64 9.02
C PRO A 711 22.02 -19.58 9.93
N LYS A 712 21.77 -19.57 11.25
CA LYS A 712 22.41 -20.59 12.09
C LYS A 712 21.76 -21.96 11.93
N ASP A 713 20.50 -22.04 11.52
CA ASP A 713 19.78 -23.31 11.50
C ASP A 713 18.83 -23.52 10.31
N ASN A 714 19.03 -22.94 9.11
CA ASN A 714 18.08 -23.12 7.97
C ASN A 714 16.57 -22.88 8.28
N GLN A 715 16.25 -22.33 9.46
CA GLN A 715 14.91 -22.15 10.04
C GLN A 715 14.58 -20.66 10.25
N GLY A 716 15.49 -19.75 9.93
CA GLY A 716 15.22 -18.32 9.95
C GLY A 716 14.34 -17.89 8.75
N ILE A 717 13.27 -17.14 9.02
CA ILE A 717 12.43 -16.51 7.99
C ILE A 717 13.32 -15.58 7.15
N ARG A 718 13.47 -15.89 5.85
CA ARG A 718 14.23 -15.05 4.91
C ARG A 718 13.35 -13.87 4.50
N LEU A 719 13.71 -12.66 4.90
CA LEU A 719 13.13 -11.43 4.35
C LEU A 719 13.59 -11.24 2.90
N THR A 720 12.77 -10.60 2.07
CA THR A 720 13.00 -10.46 0.60
C THR A 720 12.51 -9.17 -0.01
N HIS A 721 11.79 -8.40 0.80
CA HIS A 721 11.22 -7.13 0.43
C HIS A 721 12.07 -6.05 1.09
N THR A 722 13.40 -6.17 1.02
CA THR A 722 14.36 -5.09 1.32
C THR A 722 15.43 -5.08 0.25
N PHE A 723 16.04 -3.94 -0.04
CA PHE A 723 17.06 -3.85 -1.10
C PHE A 723 18.22 -4.83 -0.88
N THR A 724 18.73 -4.91 0.36
CA THR A 724 19.80 -5.86 0.73
C THR A 724 19.36 -7.30 0.52
N SER A 725 18.21 -7.68 1.09
CA SER A 725 17.75 -9.07 1.04
C SER A 725 17.34 -9.52 -0.36
N ALA A 726 16.76 -8.63 -1.16
CA ALA A 726 16.42 -8.88 -2.56
C ALA A 726 17.67 -9.22 -3.39
N ILE A 727 18.78 -8.53 -3.14
CA ILE A 727 20.05 -8.78 -3.82
C ILE A 727 20.70 -10.06 -3.32
N ASP A 728 20.72 -10.30 -2.01
CA ASP A 728 21.22 -11.56 -1.46
C ASP A 728 20.49 -12.76 -2.09
N GLN A 729 19.17 -12.67 -2.25
CA GLN A 729 18.40 -13.72 -2.91
C GLN A 729 18.70 -13.86 -4.39
N TYR A 730 18.79 -12.74 -5.10
CA TYR A 730 19.20 -12.71 -6.50
C TYR A 730 20.58 -13.36 -6.68
N ASN A 731 21.50 -13.11 -5.75
CA ASN A 731 22.88 -13.60 -5.76
C ASN A 731 23.02 -15.08 -5.35
N HIS A 732 22.24 -15.59 -4.41
CA HIS A 732 22.45 -16.95 -3.90
C HIS A 732 21.43 -17.98 -4.39
N SER A 733 20.26 -17.56 -4.86
CA SER A 733 19.10 -18.47 -5.01
C SER A 733 18.62 -18.64 -6.44
N LEU A 734 19.01 -17.74 -7.35
CA LEU A 734 18.39 -17.60 -8.66
C LEU A 734 19.41 -17.62 -9.80
N GLY A 735 19.08 -18.33 -10.88
CA GLY A 735 19.81 -18.33 -12.16
C GLY A 735 19.22 -17.28 -13.09
N GLU A 736 19.25 -16.01 -12.68
CA GLU A 736 18.62 -14.89 -13.41
C GLU A 736 19.62 -14.19 -14.35
N PRO A 737 19.13 -13.49 -15.40
CA PRO A 737 19.96 -12.83 -16.43
C PRO A 737 20.93 -11.78 -15.88
N PHE A 738 22.10 -11.59 -16.52
CA PHE A 738 23.05 -10.48 -16.27
C PHE A 738 23.55 -10.32 -14.82
N LYS A 739 23.40 -11.36 -14.00
CA LYS A 739 23.69 -11.31 -12.58
C LYS A 739 25.11 -10.89 -12.23
N MET A 740 26.10 -11.36 -12.97
CA MET A 740 27.52 -11.02 -12.75
C MET A 740 27.94 -9.69 -13.40
N GLU A 741 27.12 -9.12 -14.28
CA GLU A 741 27.46 -7.90 -15.02
C GLU A 741 27.00 -6.62 -14.31
N VAL A 742 25.88 -6.69 -13.58
CA VAL A 742 25.25 -5.51 -12.96
C VAL A 742 25.58 -5.38 -11.49
N PHE A 743 25.57 -6.49 -10.75
CA PHE A 743 25.83 -6.51 -9.31
C PHE A 743 27.24 -7.05 -9.04
N ASP A 744 27.96 -6.39 -8.12
CA ASP A 744 29.29 -6.82 -7.70
C ASP A 744 29.16 -8.17 -6.97
N PHE A 745 29.54 -9.24 -7.67
CA PHE A 745 29.42 -10.61 -7.19
C PHE A 745 30.78 -11.06 -6.63
N ASP A 746 30.83 -11.36 -5.34
CA ASP A 746 32.02 -11.96 -4.74
C ASP A 746 32.01 -13.48 -5.01
N GLU A 747 32.80 -13.92 -6.00
CA GLU A 747 32.95 -15.33 -6.34
C GLU A 747 33.47 -16.17 -5.16
N GLU A 748 34.19 -15.56 -4.21
CA GLU A 748 34.74 -16.26 -3.04
C GLU A 748 33.66 -16.60 -1.99
N ALA A 749 32.48 -15.99 -2.06
CA ALA A 749 31.38 -16.19 -1.11
C ALA A 749 30.44 -17.36 -1.49
N GLN A 750 30.72 -18.12 -2.55
CA GLN A 750 29.99 -19.36 -2.83
C GLN A 750 30.42 -20.48 -1.86
N PRO A 751 29.50 -21.38 -1.44
CA PRO A 751 29.92 -22.62 -0.79
C PRO A 751 30.86 -23.34 -1.75
N LYS A 752 32.10 -23.59 -1.33
CA LYS A 752 33.10 -24.22 -2.20
C LYS A 752 32.57 -25.59 -2.61
N ASN A 753 32.48 -25.82 -3.91
CA ASN A 753 32.20 -27.16 -4.41
C ASN A 753 33.47 -27.99 -4.30
N TYR A 754 33.37 -29.16 -3.67
CA TYR A 754 34.44 -30.13 -3.61
C TYR A 754 34.12 -31.30 -4.53
N TRP A 755 35.12 -31.74 -5.28
CA TRP A 755 35.02 -32.96 -6.08
C TRP A 755 35.19 -34.18 -5.19
N THR A 756 34.17 -35.04 -5.18
CA THR A 756 34.24 -36.39 -4.61
C THR A 756 34.34 -37.43 -5.74
N PRO A 757 34.71 -38.69 -5.46
CA PRO A 757 34.68 -39.76 -6.46
C PRO A 757 33.32 -39.95 -7.15
N ASP A 758 32.24 -39.50 -6.52
CA ASP A 758 30.86 -39.63 -7.01
C ASP A 758 30.30 -38.33 -7.64
N GLY A 759 31.11 -37.27 -7.73
CA GLY A 759 30.75 -36.00 -8.37
C GLY A 759 31.03 -34.76 -7.52
N GLU A 760 30.64 -33.60 -8.05
CA GLU A 760 30.77 -32.29 -7.42
C GLU A 760 29.71 -32.09 -6.32
N VAL A 761 30.14 -31.76 -5.09
CA VAL A 761 29.26 -31.60 -3.93
C VAL A 761 29.54 -30.26 -3.24
N SER A 762 28.50 -29.49 -2.95
CA SER A 762 28.61 -28.18 -2.28
C SER A 762 28.90 -28.32 -0.79
N GLU A 763 29.77 -27.49 -0.24
CA GLU A 763 30.06 -27.39 1.20
C GLU A 763 28.76 -27.32 2.04
N GLY A 764 28.59 -28.25 2.98
CA GLY A 764 27.40 -28.38 3.84
C GLY A 764 26.37 -29.45 3.40
N PHE A 765 26.65 -30.21 2.33
CA PHE A 765 25.89 -31.42 1.99
C PHE A 765 26.41 -32.60 2.82
N TRP A 766 25.60 -33.10 3.76
CA TRP A 766 25.89 -34.33 4.53
C TRP A 766 25.66 -35.59 3.69
#